data_AF-A0A094I0G4-F1
#
_entry.id   AF-A0A094I0G4-F1
#
_cell.length_a   1.000
_cell.length_b   1.000
_cell.length_c   1.000
_cell.angle_alpha   90.00
_cell.angle_beta   90.00
_cell.angle_gamma   90.00
#
_symmetry.space_group_name_H-M   'P 1'
#
loop_
_entity.id
_entity.type
_entity.pdbx_description
1 polymer ?
#
loop_
_entity_poly.entity_id
_entity_poly.type
_entity_poly.pdbx_seq_one_letter_code
_entity_poly.pdbx_strand_id
1 'polypeptide(L)'
;MLSPSISRESSSFVEVSELGPDAEELESTPHSLSRAVYERRAEYTRSHSMKIKVGTWNVAACPGVHNDIRSWFVDGKGVDAKLAGLKISDPDGNNVKIRSKGDTGDPKSIPETPLGDEGIVLGGEHVGLYVLGLQEIVTLASAKEYIGRVYVDPEPLNKWKRALEEAVPDGYELIADTQMSGLLLLIYASPAIAPTVTSVSSVSVGTGIMGYLGNKGAVCTRIVLGETTRLAFINSHLASGTEKAHYERRCWDYNQITTRTKFDPVPVAGETSDIQEVIGDEDFAFWFGDLNFRLDGLPGDDIRRLLMLHARGEYAPGSSPRNYLESEIAKSEEPILIRHVESDDDEPIDLQAENPNTSSRSSSMDLPDPDDFLQDPHSDPTSLQATLDSLLPHDQLRRVQRQKKAFHDGWREGPITFIPTYKYDVGTFGVFDSGEKMRPPSWCDRILFRTRRDKSKYDGRVRDEEAARVKDEEMKSRGIEQAAQDEEVIFDYDPASDGVDTYGDYDEYDEGEDNGEDVTVKDEQADKLNLEIYTSHQRVTSSDHKPLDAVFTINYDAVVPELKSKVHQEVARELDRAENEHRPGVTILVEHSDLIDQSPGSQTTTDAADGVNFGDIKYLFSKERSLTIANTGQVPATFAFISKPSGPGQPDQVAPSWLRPAFDSYDNDGAVKRLESEVTLEPGDTIMVTLEIYVEDFAQVRALNMGELQLDEVLILRVTDGRDYFIPVRGTWLQSCFGRTIDELVRIPEAGGARALRTPGHKDAAEQNTLSAVDSNTLTEAVPRELTKLTDTFEPLLERAIAEREMTGASETPVPDAWPFEPTTTSHSRSQTRALLLEALDTNTPLNASFPPGCREVEKLETTAEVLQLFVASLTDGIIPAAFWKTIDDDLAARKRAPTPDETRILTMVPLADSPPHSIALVHLVVRLGKVVSMRAPPPSSPATEAKPSRFDFRQSMGYGRARRTTLTDDPSLAARRAIERRIAEVWAPVMIRGPEGVGEKERKASEARKRGVVEAFLAKE
;
A
#
# COMPACT_ATOMS: atom_id res chain seq x y z
N MET A 1 2.41 29.07 -38.92
CA MET A 1 2.33 29.39 -37.49
C MET A 1 0.95 28.98 -37.03
N LEU A 2 0.80 27.69 -36.70
CA LEU A 2 0.71 27.13 -35.33
C LEU A 2 -0.73 26.66 -35.10
N SER A 3 -0.97 25.42 -35.52
CA SER A 3 -2.08 24.56 -35.10
C SER A 3 -1.74 23.97 -33.72
N PRO A 4 -2.67 23.92 -32.75
CA PRO A 4 -2.43 23.20 -31.50
C PRO A 4 -2.90 21.75 -31.62
N SER A 5 -1.97 20.83 -31.38
CA SER A 5 -2.16 19.40 -31.21
C SER A 5 -2.76 19.09 -29.83
N ILE A 6 -3.90 18.40 -29.81
CA ILE A 6 -4.49 17.79 -28.60
C ILE A 6 -4.13 16.30 -28.64
N SER A 7 -3.31 15.86 -27.70
CA SER A 7 -2.98 14.47 -27.44
C SER A 7 -4.17 13.77 -26.76
N ARG A 8 -4.69 12.71 -27.39
CA ARG A 8 -5.56 11.71 -26.77
C ARG A 8 -4.66 10.75 -25.98
N GLU A 9 -4.77 10.76 -24.65
CA GLU A 9 -4.32 9.63 -23.83
C GLU A 9 -5.43 8.57 -23.80
N SER A 10 -5.12 7.40 -24.33
CA SER A 10 -5.92 6.19 -24.28
C SER A 10 -5.81 5.56 -22.90
N SER A 11 -6.93 5.52 -22.17
CA SER A 11 -7.11 4.69 -20.98
C SER A 11 -7.17 3.22 -21.40
N SER A 12 -6.08 2.49 -21.20
CA SER A 12 -6.04 1.04 -21.34
C SER A 12 -6.80 0.41 -20.16
N PHE A 13 -8.00 -0.10 -20.43
CA PHE A 13 -8.62 -1.15 -19.62
C PHE A 13 -7.73 -2.40 -19.72
N VAL A 14 -7.21 -2.86 -18.59
CA VAL A 14 -6.57 -4.17 -18.50
C VAL A 14 -7.69 -5.20 -18.27
N GLU A 15 -7.92 -6.02 -19.28
CA GLU A 15 -8.68 -7.27 -19.22
C GLU A 15 -8.05 -8.21 -18.18
N VAL A 16 -8.85 -8.65 -17.19
CA VAL A 16 -8.52 -9.81 -16.35
C VAL A 16 -9.36 -10.97 -16.85
N SER A 17 -8.92 -11.60 -17.95
CA SER A 17 -9.42 -12.90 -18.37
C SER A 17 -8.50 -13.52 -19.43
N GLU A 18 -7.34 -14.00 -19.00
CA GLU A 18 -6.60 -15.10 -19.64
C GLU A 18 -5.37 -15.45 -18.78
N LEU A 19 -5.52 -16.39 -17.85
CA LEU A 19 -4.40 -17.12 -17.24
C LEU A 19 -4.77 -18.59 -17.20
N GLY A 20 -3.95 -19.41 -17.86
CA GLY A 20 -4.00 -20.87 -17.81
C GLY A 20 -3.64 -21.41 -16.42
N PRO A 21 -3.66 -22.75 -16.25
CA PRO A 21 -3.50 -23.37 -14.94
C PRO A 21 -2.02 -23.50 -14.58
N ASP A 22 -1.41 -22.39 -14.17
CA ASP A 22 -0.15 -22.40 -13.41
C ASP A 22 -0.46 -21.85 -12.01
N ALA A 23 -0.96 -22.74 -11.16
CA ALA A 23 -1.15 -22.49 -9.75
C ALA A 23 0.16 -22.82 -9.02
N GLU A 24 0.98 -21.80 -8.77
CA GLU A 24 2.02 -21.70 -7.72
C GLU A 24 2.85 -20.43 -8.01
N GLU A 25 2.35 -19.22 -7.70
CA GLU A 25 3.12 -17.97 -7.50
C GLU A 25 2.21 -16.71 -7.37
N LEU A 26 1.18 -16.75 -6.51
CA LEU A 26 0.41 -15.55 -6.12
C LEU A 26 0.26 -15.47 -4.60
N GLU A 27 1.37 -15.59 -3.87
CA GLU A 27 1.46 -15.15 -2.49
C GLU A 27 2.33 -13.89 -2.43
N SER A 28 1.69 -12.70 -2.35
CA SER A 28 2.22 -11.48 -1.68
C SER A 28 1.53 -10.18 -2.12
N THR A 29 0.21 -10.14 -2.24
CA THR A 29 -0.49 -8.88 -1.97
C THR A 29 -0.83 -8.86 -0.48
N PRO A 30 -0.40 -7.85 0.31
CA PRO A 30 -0.88 -7.73 1.69
C PRO A 30 -2.39 -7.47 1.63
N HIS A 31 -3.18 -8.52 1.83
CA HIS A 31 -4.62 -8.37 1.95
C HIS A 31 -4.87 -7.51 3.19
N SER A 32 -5.46 -6.33 3.01
CA SER A 32 -6.01 -5.58 4.14
C SER A 32 -6.96 -6.51 4.89
N LEU A 33 -6.94 -6.49 6.23
CA LEU A 33 -7.78 -7.34 7.07
C LEU A 33 -9.24 -7.34 6.61
N SER A 34 -9.73 -6.15 6.23
CA SER A 34 -11.07 -5.94 5.73
C SER A 34 -11.35 -6.63 4.39
N ARG A 35 -10.36 -6.69 3.49
CA ARG A 35 -10.45 -7.42 2.21
C ARG A 35 -10.45 -8.93 2.40
N ALA A 36 -9.56 -9.45 3.25
CA ALA A 36 -9.52 -10.88 3.57
C ALA A 36 -10.82 -11.36 4.24
N VAL A 37 -11.41 -10.54 5.12
CA VAL A 37 -12.74 -10.83 5.69
C VAL A 37 -13.81 -10.80 4.59
N TYR A 38 -13.79 -9.82 3.69
CA TYR A 38 -14.76 -9.71 2.61
C TYR A 38 -14.71 -10.87 1.61
N GLU A 39 -13.53 -11.42 1.33
CA GLU A 39 -13.38 -12.61 0.47
C GLU A 39 -14.12 -13.83 1.07
N ARG A 40 -14.15 -13.95 2.40
CA ARG A 40 -14.89 -14.99 3.15
C ARG A 40 -16.37 -14.62 3.41
N ARG A 41 -16.94 -13.67 2.67
CA ARG A 41 -18.33 -13.20 2.85
C ARG A 41 -19.40 -14.30 2.83
N ALA A 42 -19.20 -15.34 2.04
CA ALA A 42 -20.15 -16.44 1.92
C ALA A 42 -20.36 -17.19 3.27
N GLU A 43 -19.39 -17.13 4.19
CA GLU A 43 -19.49 -17.82 5.48
C GLU A 43 -20.42 -17.09 6.45
N TYR A 44 -20.49 -15.76 6.37
CA TYR A 44 -21.26 -14.91 7.29
C TYR A 44 -22.50 -14.27 6.69
N THR A 45 -22.86 -14.55 5.43
CA THR A 45 -24.12 -14.12 4.83
C THR A 45 -25.17 -15.22 4.86
N ARG A 46 -26.45 -14.85 4.99
CA ARG A 46 -27.61 -15.77 4.93
C ARG A 46 -28.71 -15.20 4.06
N SER A 47 -29.41 -16.06 3.33
CA SER A 47 -30.49 -15.64 2.45
C SER A 47 -31.75 -15.30 3.25
N HIS A 48 -32.37 -14.18 2.91
CA HIS A 48 -33.59 -13.63 3.51
C HIS A 48 -34.57 -13.29 2.38
N SER A 49 -35.86 -13.37 2.67
CA SER A 49 -36.92 -12.96 1.75
C SER A 49 -37.75 -11.87 2.39
N MET A 50 -38.09 -10.83 1.62
CA MET A 50 -38.97 -9.78 2.09
C MET A 50 -39.85 -9.21 0.98
N LYS A 51 -40.97 -8.61 1.39
CA LYS A 51 -41.89 -7.93 0.47
C LYS A 51 -41.60 -6.43 0.42
N ILE A 52 -41.63 -5.86 -0.77
CA ILE A 52 -41.54 -4.43 -1.04
C ILE A 52 -42.84 -3.99 -1.69
N LYS A 53 -43.50 -2.99 -1.10
CA LYS A 53 -44.68 -2.36 -1.70
C LYS A 53 -44.29 -1.00 -2.28
N VAL A 54 -44.38 -0.88 -3.60
CA VAL A 54 -44.08 0.36 -4.34
C VAL A 54 -45.39 0.97 -4.81
N GLY A 55 -45.66 2.21 -4.41
CA GLY A 55 -46.84 2.97 -4.80
C GLY A 55 -46.48 4.24 -5.54
N THR A 56 -47.27 4.60 -6.54
CA THR A 56 -47.14 5.88 -7.25
C THR A 56 -48.48 6.58 -7.41
N TRP A 57 -48.50 7.90 -7.22
CA TRP A 57 -49.70 8.69 -7.44
C TRP A 57 -49.43 10.16 -7.78
N ASN A 58 -49.95 10.62 -8.93
CA ASN A 58 -50.03 12.03 -9.25
C ASN A 58 -51.26 12.65 -8.56
N VAL A 59 -51.04 13.55 -7.61
CA VAL A 59 -52.09 14.13 -6.76
C VAL A 59 -52.67 15.44 -7.29
N ALA A 60 -52.13 15.95 -8.42
CA ALA A 60 -52.57 17.16 -9.12
C ALA A 60 -52.78 18.38 -8.20
N ALA A 61 -52.02 18.46 -7.10
CA ALA A 61 -52.14 19.44 -6.04
C ALA A 61 -53.56 19.64 -5.49
N CYS A 62 -54.42 18.62 -5.56
CA CYS A 62 -55.79 18.71 -5.05
C CYS A 62 -55.80 18.76 -3.51
N PRO A 63 -56.70 19.55 -2.89
CA PRO A 63 -56.78 19.65 -1.43
C PRO A 63 -57.40 18.37 -0.83
N GLY A 64 -56.92 17.95 0.35
CA GLY A 64 -57.50 16.82 1.09
C GLY A 64 -56.96 15.42 0.72
N VAL A 65 -56.29 15.29 -0.42
CA VAL A 65 -55.85 14.02 -1.03
C VAL A 65 -54.97 13.13 -0.12
N HIS A 66 -54.17 13.74 0.75
CA HIS A 66 -53.34 13.01 1.74
C HIS A 66 -54.12 12.07 2.69
N ASN A 67 -55.42 12.26 2.88
CA ASN A 67 -56.22 11.40 3.76
C ASN A 67 -56.44 10.00 3.17
N ASP A 68 -56.27 9.84 1.86
CA ASP A 68 -56.57 8.58 1.16
C ASP A 68 -55.40 7.60 1.17
N ILE A 69 -54.18 8.03 1.53
CA ILE A 69 -52.99 7.16 1.52
C ILE A 69 -53.21 5.92 2.37
N ARG A 70 -53.83 6.07 3.54
CA ARG A 70 -54.10 4.95 4.44
C ARG A 70 -55.00 3.91 3.78
N SER A 71 -56.06 4.36 3.10
CA SER A 71 -57.06 3.45 2.54
C SER A 71 -56.52 2.66 1.36
N TRP A 72 -55.82 3.29 0.40
CA TRP A 72 -55.34 2.57 -0.79
C TRP A 72 -53.95 1.96 -0.61
N PHE A 73 -52.99 2.71 -0.07
CA PHE A 73 -51.59 2.29 -0.08
C PHE A 73 -51.26 1.31 1.06
N VAL A 74 -51.78 1.55 2.27
CA VAL A 74 -51.53 0.66 3.42
C VAL A 74 -52.59 -0.43 3.52
N ASP A 75 -53.88 -0.07 3.55
CA ASP A 75 -54.99 -1.02 3.71
C ASP A 75 -55.36 -1.76 2.40
N GLY A 76 -54.86 -1.33 1.23
CA GLY A 76 -55.13 -2.01 -0.04
C GLY A 76 -56.58 -1.91 -0.55
N LYS A 77 -57.36 -0.94 -0.04
CA LYS A 77 -58.77 -0.73 -0.41
C LYS A 77 -58.91 0.04 -1.71
N GLY A 78 -60.09 -0.06 -2.35
CA GLY A 78 -60.39 0.71 -3.55
C GLY A 78 -59.93 0.09 -4.88
N VAL A 79 -59.51 -1.18 -4.85
CA VAL A 79 -59.32 -2.00 -6.05
C VAL A 79 -60.68 -2.55 -6.48
N ASP A 80 -61.03 -2.36 -7.75
CA ASP A 80 -62.27 -2.94 -8.30
C ASP A 80 -61.98 -4.28 -8.97
N ALA A 81 -62.52 -5.38 -8.44
CA ALA A 81 -62.25 -6.73 -8.93
C ALA A 81 -62.62 -6.95 -10.42
N LYS A 82 -63.60 -6.21 -10.96
CA LYS A 82 -63.99 -6.31 -12.37
C LYS A 82 -63.06 -5.50 -13.29
N LEU A 83 -62.48 -4.42 -12.79
CA LEU A 83 -61.58 -3.53 -13.54
C LEU A 83 -60.09 -3.84 -13.32
N ALA A 84 -59.76 -4.67 -12.33
CA ALA A 84 -58.39 -5.05 -11.98
C ALA A 84 -57.95 -6.42 -12.54
N GLY A 85 -58.89 -7.23 -13.06
CA GLY A 85 -58.59 -8.53 -13.68
C GLY A 85 -57.93 -9.56 -12.75
N LEU A 86 -58.10 -9.42 -11.43
CA LEU A 86 -57.36 -10.20 -10.43
C LEU A 86 -57.89 -11.64 -10.31
N LYS A 87 -57.05 -12.64 -10.63
CA LYS A 87 -57.20 -14.03 -10.17
C LYS A 87 -56.34 -14.20 -8.91
N ILE A 88 -56.95 -14.20 -7.73
CA ILE A 88 -56.22 -14.40 -6.47
C ILE A 88 -56.40 -15.85 -6.03
N SER A 89 -55.28 -16.54 -5.82
CA SER A 89 -55.22 -17.81 -5.09
C SER A 89 -54.97 -17.49 -3.61
N ASP A 90 -55.81 -17.98 -2.71
CA ASP A 90 -55.56 -17.95 -1.26
C ASP A 90 -54.29 -18.80 -0.93
N PRO A 91 -53.59 -18.60 0.20
CA PRO A 91 -52.39 -19.37 0.53
C PRO A 91 -52.64 -20.88 0.70
N ASP A 92 -53.90 -21.30 0.81
CA ASP A 92 -54.34 -22.71 0.85
C ASP A 92 -54.82 -23.26 -0.52
N GLY A 93 -54.69 -22.50 -1.62
CA GLY A 93 -54.92 -23.01 -2.98
C GLY A 93 -56.38 -23.22 -3.39
N ASN A 94 -57.36 -22.66 -2.67
CA ASN A 94 -58.78 -22.71 -3.08
C ASN A 94 -59.24 -21.42 -3.77
N ASN A 95 -59.98 -21.56 -4.87
CA ASN A 95 -60.67 -20.46 -5.55
C ASN A 95 -61.85 -19.96 -4.71
N VAL A 96 -61.76 -18.74 -4.17
CA VAL A 96 -62.86 -18.12 -3.41
C VAL A 96 -63.90 -17.55 -4.39
N LYS A 97 -65.09 -18.17 -4.47
CA LYS A 97 -66.27 -17.58 -5.13
C LYS A 97 -66.89 -16.51 -4.21
N ILE A 98 -66.61 -15.23 -4.44
CA ILE A 98 -67.30 -14.13 -3.75
C ILE A 98 -68.65 -13.88 -4.44
N ARG A 99 -69.76 -14.13 -3.72
CA ARG A 99 -71.13 -13.80 -4.16
C ARG A 99 -71.35 -12.28 -4.02
N SER A 100 -71.54 -11.58 -5.13
CA SER A 100 -72.05 -10.21 -5.11
C SER A 100 -73.55 -10.22 -4.75
N LYS A 101 -73.92 -9.65 -3.60
CA LYS A 101 -75.29 -9.22 -3.38
C LYS A 101 -75.52 -7.98 -4.22
N GLY A 102 -76.52 -8.03 -5.10
CA GLY A 102 -76.93 -6.89 -5.91
C GLY A 102 -77.42 -5.73 -5.04
N ASP A 103 -77.06 -4.52 -5.44
CA ASP A 103 -77.71 -3.31 -4.96
C ASP A 103 -78.23 -2.53 -6.17
N THR A 104 -79.55 -2.54 -6.30
CA THR A 104 -80.32 -1.70 -7.21
C THR A 104 -80.64 -0.40 -6.46
N GLY A 105 -79.96 0.71 -6.80
CA GLY A 105 -80.22 2.02 -6.19
C GLY A 105 -79.56 3.20 -6.93
N ASP A 106 -80.30 4.30 -7.05
CA ASP A 106 -80.06 5.51 -7.84
C ASP A 106 -78.64 6.17 -7.77
N PRO A 107 -78.18 6.83 -8.85
CA PRO A 107 -76.81 7.35 -9.00
C PRO A 107 -76.65 8.78 -8.45
N LYS A 108 -76.89 9.01 -7.16
CA LYS A 108 -76.52 10.27 -6.50
C LYS A 108 -75.91 10.02 -5.12
N SER A 109 -74.67 10.47 -4.97
CA SER A 109 -73.77 10.38 -3.81
C SER A 109 -73.30 8.97 -3.42
N ILE A 110 -72.16 8.56 -3.97
CA ILE A 110 -71.37 7.42 -3.49
C ILE A 110 -70.37 7.99 -2.45
N PRO A 111 -70.20 7.40 -1.25
CA PRO A 111 -69.18 7.83 -0.29
C PRO A 111 -67.77 7.68 -0.88
N GLU A 112 -66.83 8.55 -0.46
CA GLU A 112 -65.42 8.60 -0.90
C GLU A 112 -64.65 7.28 -0.65
N THR A 113 -65.21 6.34 0.11
CA THR A 113 -64.87 4.90 0.15
C THR A 113 -66.05 4.15 0.82
N PRO A 114 -66.57 3.01 0.29
CA PRO A 114 -67.64 2.28 0.97
C PRO A 114 -67.15 1.66 2.28
N LEU A 115 -67.92 1.83 3.35
CA LEU A 115 -67.68 1.16 4.62
C LEU A 115 -67.86 -0.37 4.44
N GLY A 116 -66.78 -1.15 4.47
CA GLY A 116 -66.83 -2.62 4.39
C GLY A 116 -66.03 -3.30 3.26
N ASP A 117 -65.14 -2.59 2.56
CA ASP A 117 -64.19 -3.20 1.60
C ASP A 117 -63.04 -3.89 2.37
N GLU A 118 -62.89 -5.21 2.25
CA GLU A 118 -61.93 -6.02 3.04
C GLU A 118 -60.45 -5.83 2.63
N GLY A 119 -60.17 -5.05 1.57
CA GLY A 119 -58.81 -4.83 1.08
C GLY A 119 -58.29 -6.07 0.36
N ILE A 120 -58.21 -6.01 -0.97
CA ILE A 120 -57.87 -7.17 -1.81
C ILE A 120 -56.35 -7.36 -1.92
N VAL A 121 -55.58 -6.30 -1.67
CA VAL A 121 -54.12 -6.27 -1.80
C VAL A 121 -53.48 -6.44 -0.43
N LEU A 122 -52.44 -7.28 -0.34
CA LEU A 122 -51.66 -7.49 0.88
C LEU A 122 -51.23 -6.15 1.51
N GLY A 123 -51.71 -5.91 2.73
CA GLY A 123 -51.41 -4.76 3.58
C GLY A 123 -51.16 -5.23 5.02
N GLY A 124 -50.44 -4.41 5.82
CA GLY A 124 -50.12 -4.71 7.21
C GLY A 124 -48.67 -5.15 7.46
N GLU A 125 -48.42 -5.82 8.60
CA GLU A 125 -47.08 -6.15 9.15
C GLU A 125 -46.20 -7.04 8.26
N HIS A 126 -46.72 -7.56 7.15
CA HIS A 126 -46.02 -8.47 6.24
C HIS A 126 -45.17 -7.76 5.17
N VAL A 127 -45.18 -6.43 5.12
CA VAL A 127 -44.40 -5.62 4.15
C VAL A 127 -43.09 -5.15 4.77
N GLY A 128 -41.96 -5.57 4.23
CA GLY A 128 -40.63 -5.18 4.74
C GLY A 128 -40.29 -3.72 4.46
N LEU A 129 -40.63 -3.23 3.26
CA LEU A 129 -40.42 -1.84 2.82
C LEU A 129 -41.68 -1.27 2.16
N TYR A 130 -42.10 -0.08 2.61
CA TYR A 130 -43.10 0.75 1.94
C TYR A 130 -42.39 1.88 1.19
N VAL A 131 -42.60 1.97 -0.11
CA VAL A 131 -41.99 2.97 -0.99
C VAL A 131 -43.09 3.73 -1.70
N LEU A 132 -43.24 5.02 -1.42
CA LEU A 132 -44.28 5.87 -1.99
C LEU A 132 -43.67 7.00 -2.82
N GLY A 133 -44.03 7.06 -4.10
CA GLY A 133 -43.71 8.15 -5.01
C GLY A 133 -44.93 9.00 -5.32
N LEU A 134 -44.86 10.30 -5.04
CA LEU A 134 -45.92 11.24 -5.37
C LEU A 134 -45.44 12.27 -6.39
N GLN A 135 -46.37 12.72 -7.24
CA GLN A 135 -46.15 13.76 -8.24
C GLN A 135 -47.19 14.88 -8.09
N GLU A 136 -46.79 16.12 -8.39
CA GLU A 136 -47.61 17.33 -8.24
C GLU A 136 -48.17 17.57 -6.83
N ILE A 137 -47.38 17.31 -5.78
CA ILE A 137 -47.80 17.61 -4.39
C ILE A 137 -47.97 19.11 -4.09
N VAL A 138 -47.50 19.98 -4.99
CA VAL A 138 -47.62 21.44 -4.94
C VAL A 138 -48.17 21.93 -6.28
N THR A 139 -49.03 22.96 -6.25
CA THR A 139 -49.59 23.58 -7.45
C THR A 139 -48.48 24.13 -8.34
N LEU A 140 -48.49 23.77 -9.62
CA LEU A 140 -47.60 24.28 -10.67
C LEU A 140 -47.96 25.73 -11.08
N ALA A 141 -48.22 26.62 -10.10
CA ALA A 141 -48.51 28.02 -10.37
C ALA A 141 -47.24 28.71 -10.91
N SER A 142 -47.42 29.33 -12.09
CA SER A 142 -46.50 30.16 -12.89
C SER A 142 -45.00 30.16 -12.54
N ALA A 143 -44.17 29.88 -13.55
CA ALA A 143 -42.69 29.95 -13.52
C ALA A 143 -42.04 31.18 -12.84
N LYS A 144 -42.81 32.25 -12.59
CA LYS A 144 -42.40 33.45 -11.84
C LYS A 144 -42.22 33.21 -10.33
N GLU A 145 -42.96 32.28 -9.72
CA GLU A 145 -42.75 31.88 -8.31
C GLU A 145 -41.57 30.92 -8.15
N TYR A 146 -41.32 30.07 -9.15
CA TYR A 146 -40.22 29.10 -9.17
C TYR A 146 -38.82 29.72 -9.22
N ILE A 147 -38.66 30.86 -9.89
CA ILE A 147 -37.37 31.57 -9.98
C ILE A 147 -37.06 32.33 -8.67
N GLY A 148 -38.08 32.67 -7.86
CA GLY A 148 -37.93 33.45 -6.63
C GLY A 148 -37.66 32.62 -5.36
N ARG A 149 -38.03 31.34 -5.33
CA ARG A 149 -37.80 30.45 -4.18
C ARG A 149 -36.58 29.57 -4.42
N VAL A 150 -35.42 30.00 -3.91
CA VAL A 150 -34.19 29.19 -3.83
C VAL A 150 -34.36 27.98 -2.89
N TYR A 151 -35.41 27.97 -2.06
CA TYR A 151 -35.70 26.93 -1.07
C TYR A 151 -37.03 26.22 -1.38
N VAL A 152 -37.00 24.88 -1.35
CA VAL A 152 -38.19 24.02 -1.38
C VAL A 152 -38.98 24.24 -0.09
N ASP A 153 -40.29 24.43 -0.21
CA ASP A 153 -41.18 24.55 0.96
C ASP A 153 -41.32 23.17 1.63
N PRO A 154 -40.94 22.99 2.91
CA PRO A 154 -41.01 21.70 3.59
C PRO A 154 -42.41 21.39 4.13
N GLU A 155 -43.35 22.34 4.12
CA GLU A 155 -44.70 22.13 4.67
C GLU A 155 -45.46 21.00 3.96
N PRO A 156 -45.50 20.92 2.61
CA PRO A 156 -46.10 19.79 1.91
C PRO A 156 -45.45 18.45 2.27
N LEU A 157 -44.12 18.37 2.34
CA LEU A 157 -43.41 17.15 2.70
C LEU A 157 -43.78 16.67 4.11
N ASN A 158 -43.78 17.58 5.09
CA ASN A 158 -44.16 17.22 6.47
C ASN A 158 -45.61 16.73 6.57
N LYS A 159 -46.52 17.30 5.77
CA LYS A 159 -47.92 16.87 5.71
C LYS A 159 -48.07 15.45 5.15
N TRP A 160 -47.40 15.15 4.04
CA TRP A 160 -47.42 13.82 3.42
C TRP A 160 -46.69 12.78 4.27
N LYS A 161 -45.57 13.17 4.89
CA LYS A 161 -44.83 12.36 5.85
C LYS A 161 -45.71 11.96 7.01
N ARG A 162 -46.36 12.92 7.67
CA ARG A 162 -47.25 12.66 8.81
C ARG A 162 -48.44 11.79 8.43
N ALA A 163 -49.04 12.02 7.27
CA ALA A 163 -50.15 11.19 6.78
C ALA A 163 -49.73 9.72 6.56
N LEU A 164 -48.50 9.47 6.09
CA LEU A 164 -47.98 8.12 5.92
C LEU A 164 -47.52 7.51 7.26
N GLU A 165 -46.87 8.27 8.15
CA GLU A 165 -46.51 7.83 9.52
C GLU A 165 -47.73 7.40 10.32
N GLU A 166 -48.84 8.14 10.23
CA GLU A 166 -50.11 7.79 10.88
C GLU A 166 -50.82 6.59 10.20
N ALA A 167 -50.42 6.23 8.98
CA ALA A 167 -51.03 5.16 8.20
C ALA A 167 -50.30 3.82 8.32
N VAL A 168 -48.96 3.82 8.34
CA VAL A 168 -48.14 2.59 8.46
C VAL A 168 -48.33 1.91 9.81
N PRO A 169 -48.08 0.58 9.92
CA PRO A 169 -48.15 -0.12 11.20
C PRO A 169 -47.17 0.43 12.24
N ASP A 170 -47.45 0.18 13.52
CA ASP A 170 -46.61 0.65 14.63
C ASP A 170 -45.17 0.08 14.53
N GLY A 171 -44.18 0.95 14.70
CA GLY A 171 -42.76 0.60 14.72
C GLY A 171 -42.03 0.68 13.38
N TYR A 172 -42.70 1.08 12.29
CA TYR A 172 -42.01 1.40 11.03
C TYR A 172 -41.18 2.69 11.16
N GLU A 173 -39.98 2.68 10.59
CA GLU A 173 -39.05 3.80 10.64
C GLU A 173 -38.87 4.43 9.25
N LEU A 174 -38.77 5.75 9.20
CA LEU A 174 -38.47 6.48 7.98
C LEU A 174 -36.98 6.31 7.63
N ILE A 175 -36.69 5.72 6.47
CA ILE A 175 -35.33 5.52 5.95
C ILE A 175 -34.89 6.69 5.10
N ALA A 176 -35.77 7.17 4.23
CA ALA A 176 -35.46 8.27 3.32
C ALA A 176 -36.71 9.07 2.96
N ASP A 177 -36.55 10.40 2.95
CA ASP A 177 -37.47 11.34 2.36
C ASP A 177 -36.71 12.22 1.36
N THR A 178 -37.27 12.42 0.17
CA THR A 178 -36.64 13.26 -0.86
C THR A 178 -37.69 14.00 -1.64
N GLN A 179 -37.59 15.34 -1.65
CA GLN A 179 -38.51 16.21 -2.37
C GLN A 179 -37.76 17.05 -3.40
N MET A 180 -38.32 17.14 -4.60
CA MET A 180 -37.93 18.11 -5.60
C MET A 180 -39.19 18.77 -6.19
N SER A 181 -39.46 20.01 -5.80
CA SER A 181 -40.66 20.74 -6.24
C SER A 181 -41.94 19.94 -5.89
N GLY A 182 -42.65 19.41 -6.89
CA GLY A 182 -43.84 18.58 -6.74
C GLY A 182 -43.58 17.07 -6.74
N LEU A 183 -42.33 16.62 -6.85
CA LEU A 183 -41.93 15.22 -6.72
C LEU A 183 -41.57 14.92 -5.27
N LEU A 184 -42.09 13.81 -4.74
CA LEU A 184 -41.80 13.34 -3.39
C LEU A 184 -41.59 11.83 -3.39
N LEU A 185 -40.53 11.36 -2.74
CA LEU A 185 -40.25 9.94 -2.50
C LEU A 185 -40.13 9.73 -0.99
N LEU A 186 -40.88 8.77 -0.47
CA LEU A 186 -40.87 8.37 0.94
C LEU A 186 -40.60 6.86 1.04
N ILE A 187 -39.65 6.46 1.88
CA ILE A 187 -39.28 5.06 2.10
C ILE A 187 -39.36 4.77 3.60
N TYR A 188 -40.24 3.84 3.98
CA TYR A 188 -40.38 3.33 5.34
C TYR A 188 -39.96 1.86 5.39
N ALA A 189 -39.25 1.48 6.45
CA ALA A 189 -38.86 0.11 6.71
C ALA A 189 -39.49 -0.43 7.98
N SER A 190 -39.82 -1.72 7.96
CA SER A 190 -40.24 -2.44 9.17
C SER A 190 -39.11 -2.46 10.23
N PRO A 191 -39.44 -2.56 11.53
CA PRO A 191 -38.45 -2.55 12.59
C PRO A 191 -37.41 -3.69 12.52
N ALA A 192 -37.73 -4.80 11.83
CA ALA A 192 -36.78 -5.89 11.58
C ALA A 192 -35.76 -5.54 10.48
N ILE A 193 -36.16 -4.72 9.50
CA ILE A 193 -35.35 -4.38 8.33
C ILE A 193 -34.59 -3.07 8.54
N ALA A 194 -35.17 -2.08 9.20
CA ALA A 194 -34.58 -0.75 9.39
C ALA A 194 -33.12 -0.77 9.90
N PRO A 195 -32.74 -1.59 10.92
CA PRO A 195 -31.36 -1.65 11.40
C PRO A 195 -30.36 -2.24 10.39
N THR A 196 -30.86 -2.96 9.38
CA THR A 196 -30.03 -3.60 8.35
C THR A 196 -29.80 -2.69 7.14
N VAL A 197 -30.50 -1.56 7.05
CA VAL A 197 -30.35 -0.59 5.97
C VAL A 197 -29.16 0.31 6.26
N THR A 198 -28.25 0.40 5.29
CA THR A 198 -27.02 1.19 5.36
C THR A 198 -26.84 1.99 4.07
N SER A 199 -25.92 2.96 4.07
CA SER A 199 -25.51 3.72 2.88
C SER A 199 -26.71 4.27 2.08
N VAL A 200 -27.56 5.09 2.72
CA VAL A 200 -28.66 5.79 2.06
C VAL A 200 -28.08 7.00 1.30
N SER A 201 -28.34 7.08 -0.01
CA SER A 201 -27.94 8.23 -0.85
C SER A 201 -29.13 8.66 -1.71
N SER A 202 -29.48 9.95 -1.64
CA SER A 202 -30.62 10.52 -2.36
C SER A 202 -30.17 11.63 -3.30
N VAL A 203 -30.65 11.58 -4.54
CA VAL A 203 -30.27 12.48 -5.63
C VAL A 203 -31.54 13.02 -6.30
N SER A 204 -31.55 14.31 -6.63
CA SER A 204 -32.65 14.94 -7.36
C SER A 204 -32.15 15.51 -8.68
N VAL A 205 -32.83 15.17 -9.78
CA VAL A 205 -32.45 15.61 -11.13
C VAL A 205 -33.62 16.35 -11.79
N GLY A 206 -33.47 17.67 -11.96
CA GLY A 206 -34.44 18.50 -12.67
C GLY A 206 -34.26 18.45 -14.19
N THR A 207 -35.35 18.19 -14.93
CA THR A 207 -35.39 18.16 -16.40
C THR A 207 -36.42 19.13 -16.99
N GLY A 208 -37.06 19.94 -16.15
CA GLY A 208 -38.16 20.82 -16.53
C GLY A 208 -37.76 22.05 -17.35
N ILE A 209 -38.20 23.24 -16.96
CA ILE A 209 -37.95 24.47 -17.72
C ILE A 209 -36.43 24.65 -17.93
N MET A 210 -36.03 25.00 -19.16
CA MET A 210 -34.62 25.09 -19.60
C MET A 210 -33.79 23.80 -19.46
N GLY A 211 -34.38 22.66 -19.11
CA GLY A 211 -33.68 21.38 -18.92
C GLY A 211 -32.92 21.24 -17.60
N TYR A 212 -33.21 22.11 -16.61
CA TYR A 212 -32.56 22.09 -15.29
C TYR A 212 -33.52 22.37 -14.12
N LEU A 213 -34.69 22.98 -14.34
CA LEU A 213 -35.62 23.27 -13.25
C LEU A 213 -36.34 21.99 -12.76
N GLY A 214 -36.57 21.90 -11.45
CA GLY A 214 -37.14 20.73 -10.78
C GLY A 214 -38.65 20.52 -10.94
N ASN A 215 -39.35 21.30 -11.78
CA ASN A 215 -40.79 21.13 -12.00
C ASN A 215 -41.15 19.81 -12.71
N LYS A 216 -40.20 19.22 -13.42
CA LYS A 216 -40.21 17.88 -14.01
C LYS A 216 -38.81 17.29 -13.80
N GLY A 217 -38.70 15.97 -13.79
CA GLY A 217 -37.43 15.29 -13.51
C GLY A 217 -37.62 14.03 -12.68
N ALA A 218 -36.67 13.72 -11.81
CA ALA A 218 -36.75 12.59 -10.90
C ALA A 218 -36.12 12.86 -9.53
N VAL A 219 -36.62 12.14 -8.53
CA VAL A 219 -35.97 11.95 -7.23
C VAL A 219 -35.59 10.46 -7.13
N CYS A 220 -34.33 10.20 -6.82
CA CYS A 220 -33.72 8.88 -6.82
C CYS A 220 -33.14 8.62 -5.44
N THR A 221 -33.43 7.47 -4.84
CA THR A 221 -32.82 7.06 -3.56
C THR A 221 -32.25 5.66 -3.70
N ARG A 222 -30.98 5.50 -3.33
CA ARG A 222 -30.30 4.21 -3.22
C ARG A 222 -30.06 3.85 -1.77
N ILE A 223 -30.40 2.62 -1.40
CA ILE A 223 -30.13 2.03 -0.09
C ILE A 223 -29.37 0.72 -0.23
N VAL A 224 -28.56 0.36 0.78
CA VAL A 224 -27.88 -0.94 0.86
C VAL A 224 -28.52 -1.76 1.97
N LEU A 225 -29.13 -2.87 1.59
CA LEU A 225 -29.83 -3.78 2.47
C LEU A 225 -28.89 -4.92 2.94
N GLY A 226 -28.82 -5.11 4.26
CA GLY A 226 -28.06 -6.22 4.86
C GLY A 226 -26.56 -6.18 4.58
N GLU A 227 -26.01 -4.99 4.31
CA GLU A 227 -24.62 -4.72 3.87
C GLU A 227 -24.20 -5.33 2.51
N THR A 228 -25.11 -5.96 1.76
CA THR A 228 -24.76 -6.66 0.51
C THR A 228 -25.50 -6.15 -0.71
N THR A 229 -26.80 -5.85 -0.57
CA THR A 229 -27.74 -5.78 -1.69
C THR A 229 -28.13 -4.34 -1.92
N ARG A 230 -27.84 -3.82 -3.10
CA ARG A 230 -28.13 -2.43 -3.50
C ARG A 230 -29.53 -2.33 -4.09
N LEU A 231 -30.37 -1.48 -3.51
CA LEU A 231 -31.71 -1.17 -4.01
C LEU A 231 -31.75 0.29 -4.46
N ALA A 232 -32.27 0.56 -5.65
CA ALA A 232 -32.49 1.92 -6.17
C ALA A 232 -33.98 2.16 -6.44
N PHE A 233 -34.50 3.29 -5.96
CA PHE A 233 -35.88 3.73 -6.17
C PHE A 233 -35.89 5.08 -6.89
N ILE A 234 -36.51 5.14 -8.06
CA ILE A 234 -36.54 6.32 -8.92
C ILE A 234 -38.00 6.73 -9.10
N ASN A 235 -38.41 7.83 -8.47
CA ASN A 235 -39.71 8.46 -8.73
C ASN A 235 -39.53 9.61 -9.73
N SER A 236 -40.22 9.57 -10.86
CA SER A 236 -40.10 10.56 -11.92
C SER A 236 -41.41 11.20 -12.35
N HIS A 237 -41.31 12.42 -12.86
CA HIS A 237 -42.38 13.13 -13.55
C HIS A 237 -41.81 13.69 -14.85
N LEU A 238 -42.07 12.99 -15.95
CA LEU A 238 -41.54 13.31 -17.28
C LEU A 238 -42.38 14.36 -18.02
N ALA A 239 -41.87 14.87 -19.14
CA ALA A 239 -42.57 15.88 -19.93
C ALA A 239 -43.99 15.48 -20.37
N SER A 240 -44.96 16.32 -20.00
CA SER A 240 -46.36 16.21 -20.39
C SER A 240 -46.60 16.68 -21.82
N GLY A 241 -47.55 16.05 -22.53
CA GLY A 241 -48.02 16.48 -23.84
C GLY A 241 -48.24 15.31 -24.81
N THR A 242 -49.15 15.49 -25.77
CA THR A 242 -49.56 14.45 -26.74
C THR A 242 -48.80 14.53 -28.06
N GLU A 243 -48.22 15.67 -28.41
CA GLU A 243 -47.50 15.86 -29.66
C GLU A 243 -46.21 15.02 -29.74
N LYS A 244 -45.77 14.73 -30.98
CA LYS A 244 -44.54 13.96 -31.24
C LYS A 244 -43.28 14.59 -30.62
N ALA A 245 -43.20 15.92 -30.52
CA ALA A 245 -42.08 16.60 -29.85
C ALA A 245 -42.01 16.25 -28.35
N HIS A 246 -43.15 16.06 -27.68
CA HIS A 246 -43.19 15.67 -26.27
C HIS A 246 -42.79 14.21 -26.06
N TYR A 247 -43.09 13.35 -27.03
CA TYR A 247 -42.60 11.96 -27.03
C TYR A 247 -41.07 11.90 -27.02
N GLU A 248 -40.41 12.65 -27.91
CA GLU A 248 -38.94 12.74 -27.93
C GLU A 248 -38.39 13.41 -26.67
N ARG A 249 -39.10 14.41 -26.13
CA ARG A 249 -38.72 15.05 -24.87
C ARG A 249 -38.73 14.08 -23.69
N ARG A 250 -39.68 13.15 -23.60
CA ARG A 250 -39.70 12.12 -22.54
C ARG A 250 -38.50 11.18 -22.62
N CYS A 251 -38.11 10.77 -23.84
CA CYS A 251 -36.88 9.98 -24.03
C CYS A 251 -35.62 10.78 -23.64
N TRP A 252 -35.60 12.08 -23.94
CA TRP A 252 -34.52 12.96 -23.50
C TRP A 252 -34.47 13.11 -21.98
N ASP A 253 -35.63 13.29 -21.33
CA ASP A 253 -35.72 13.38 -19.86
C ASP A 253 -35.18 12.11 -19.20
N TYR A 254 -35.56 10.92 -19.71
CA TYR A 254 -35.01 9.63 -19.27
C TYR A 254 -33.47 9.62 -19.35
N ASN A 255 -32.92 9.95 -20.51
CA ASN A 255 -31.46 9.96 -20.70
C ASN A 255 -30.76 10.95 -19.76
N GLN A 256 -31.34 12.14 -19.54
CA GLN A 256 -30.78 13.09 -18.59
C GLN A 256 -30.82 12.58 -17.14
N ILE A 257 -31.89 11.91 -16.73
CA ILE A 257 -31.99 11.34 -15.39
C ILE A 257 -30.93 10.24 -15.21
N THR A 258 -30.81 9.31 -16.17
CA THR A 258 -29.84 8.21 -16.12
C THR A 258 -28.39 8.73 -16.11
N THR A 259 -28.05 9.72 -16.94
CA THR A 259 -26.66 10.23 -17.02
C THR A 259 -26.29 11.15 -15.86
N ARG A 260 -27.24 11.92 -15.30
CA ARG A 260 -26.95 12.89 -14.22
C ARG A 260 -27.09 12.31 -12.82
N THR A 261 -27.79 11.19 -12.65
CA THR A 261 -27.92 10.54 -11.33
C THR A 261 -26.61 9.87 -10.96
N LYS A 262 -26.01 10.32 -9.86
CA LYS A 262 -24.78 9.78 -9.31
C LYS A 262 -24.94 9.65 -7.79
N PHE A 263 -24.86 8.44 -7.29
CA PHE A 263 -24.95 8.15 -5.86
C PHE A 263 -23.58 8.24 -5.19
N ASP A 264 -23.59 8.47 -3.88
CA ASP A 264 -22.38 8.45 -3.08
C ASP A 264 -21.77 7.04 -3.07
N PRO A 265 -20.44 6.87 -3.15
CA PRO A 265 -19.81 5.56 -3.21
C PRO A 265 -20.12 4.73 -1.94
N VAL A 266 -20.34 3.41 -2.12
CA VAL A 266 -20.53 2.47 -1.01
C VAL A 266 -19.15 1.97 -0.55
N PRO A 267 -18.81 2.05 0.74
CA PRO A 267 -17.57 1.45 1.24
C PRO A 267 -17.63 -0.07 1.10
N VAL A 268 -16.68 -0.65 0.35
CA VAL A 268 -16.53 -2.10 0.20
C VAL A 268 -15.25 -2.50 0.90
N ALA A 269 -15.31 -3.48 1.80
CA ALA A 269 -14.14 -3.95 2.55
C ALA A 269 -13.34 -2.81 3.23
N GLY A 270 -14.02 -1.79 3.78
CA GLY A 270 -13.37 -0.67 4.48
C GLY A 270 -12.68 0.35 3.58
N GLU A 271 -12.68 0.14 2.26
CA GLU A 271 -12.14 1.07 1.28
C GLU A 271 -13.29 1.80 0.58
N THR A 272 -13.22 3.13 0.53
CA THR A 272 -14.12 3.95 -0.27
C THR A 272 -13.52 4.12 -1.65
N SER A 273 -14.15 3.58 -2.69
CA SER A 273 -13.75 3.85 -4.06
C SER A 273 -14.08 5.30 -4.44
N ASP A 274 -13.18 5.98 -5.14
CA ASP A 274 -13.44 7.32 -5.71
C ASP A 274 -14.44 7.29 -6.88
N ILE A 275 -14.87 6.10 -7.30
CA ILE A 275 -15.82 5.88 -8.39
C ILE A 275 -17.25 6.06 -7.85
N GLN A 276 -17.96 7.06 -8.37
CA GLN A 276 -19.38 7.30 -8.07
C GLN A 276 -20.26 6.22 -8.73
N GLU A 277 -21.22 5.67 -7.98
CA GLU A 277 -22.18 4.69 -8.49
C GLU A 277 -23.26 5.39 -9.35
N VAL A 278 -23.68 4.75 -10.44
CA VAL A 278 -24.73 5.24 -11.34
C VAL A 278 -25.91 4.28 -11.42
N ILE A 279 -27.03 4.73 -12.02
CA ILE A 279 -28.17 3.86 -12.30
C ILE A 279 -27.73 2.77 -13.31
N GLY A 280 -27.72 1.52 -12.88
CA GLY A 280 -27.14 0.38 -13.58
C GLY A 280 -26.27 -0.50 -12.69
N ASP A 281 -25.69 0.07 -11.64
CA ASP A 281 -24.79 -0.63 -10.73
C ASP A 281 -25.54 -1.34 -9.60
N GLU A 282 -26.83 -1.09 -9.41
CA GLU A 282 -27.66 -1.71 -8.37
C GLU A 282 -27.96 -3.21 -8.59
N ASP A 283 -28.36 -3.90 -7.51
CA ASP A 283 -28.84 -5.29 -7.59
C ASP A 283 -30.31 -5.33 -8.03
N PHE A 284 -31.13 -4.42 -7.49
CA PHE A 284 -32.52 -4.23 -7.88
C PHE A 284 -32.85 -2.74 -8.03
N ALA A 285 -33.54 -2.38 -9.10
CA ALA A 285 -33.98 -1.03 -9.39
C ALA A 285 -35.48 -0.99 -9.61
N PHE A 286 -36.15 0.05 -9.09
CA PHE A 286 -37.56 0.32 -9.30
C PHE A 286 -37.71 1.74 -9.83
N TRP A 287 -38.25 1.88 -11.03
CA TRP A 287 -38.51 3.17 -11.66
C TRP A 287 -40.01 3.36 -11.83
N PHE A 288 -40.55 4.38 -11.17
CA PHE A 288 -41.98 4.62 -11.13
C PHE A 288 -42.30 6.11 -11.19
N GLY A 289 -43.58 6.43 -11.34
CA GLY A 289 -44.06 7.80 -11.38
C GLY A 289 -45.00 8.08 -12.55
N ASP A 290 -45.24 9.37 -12.77
CA ASP A 290 -45.96 9.86 -13.95
C ASP A 290 -44.97 10.01 -15.12
N LEU A 291 -44.81 8.90 -15.86
CA LEU A 291 -43.96 8.86 -17.05
C LEU A 291 -44.58 9.60 -18.25
N ASN A 292 -45.87 9.97 -18.16
CA ASN A 292 -46.59 10.77 -19.15
C ASN A 292 -46.61 10.19 -20.58
N PHE A 293 -46.32 8.91 -20.77
CA PHE A 293 -46.50 8.23 -22.05
C PHE A 293 -47.98 8.07 -22.37
N ARG A 294 -48.35 8.28 -23.64
CA ARG A 294 -49.74 8.35 -24.09
C ARG A 294 -50.08 7.23 -25.07
N LEU A 295 -51.37 7.00 -25.28
CA LEU A 295 -51.85 6.22 -26.41
C LEU A 295 -51.76 7.02 -27.70
N ASP A 296 -51.27 6.38 -28.77
CA ASP A 296 -51.02 7.02 -30.07
C ASP A 296 -51.67 6.22 -31.21
N GLY A 297 -52.17 6.92 -32.22
CA GLY A 297 -52.75 6.31 -33.42
C GLY A 297 -54.23 5.90 -33.34
N LEU A 298 -54.95 6.26 -32.27
CA LEU A 298 -56.38 5.97 -32.09
C LEU A 298 -57.17 7.24 -31.70
N PRO A 299 -58.42 7.41 -32.15
CA PRO A 299 -59.28 8.52 -31.73
C PRO A 299 -59.59 8.46 -30.23
N GLY A 300 -59.31 9.55 -29.52
CA GLY A 300 -59.48 9.61 -28.06
C GLY A 300 -60.94 9.45 -27.59
N ASP A 301 -61.90 9.87 -28.41
CA ASP A 301 -63.33 9.80 -28.08
C ASP A 301 -63.87 8.37 -28.10
N ASP A 302 -63.41 7.55 -29.04
CA ASP A 302 -63.81 6.14 -29.16
C ASP A 302 -63.25 5.31 -28.00
N ILE A 303 -61.96 5.51 -27.67
CA ILE A 303 -61.32 4.87 -26.50
C ILE A 303 -62.05 5.24 -25.21
N ARG A 304 -62.39 6.53 -25.05
CA ARG A 304 -63.11 7.02 -23.87
C ARG A 304 -64.47 6.34 -23.75
N ARG A 305 -65.26 6.33 -24.82
CA ARG A 305 -66.59 5.69 -24.84
C ARG A 305 -66.49 4.21 -24.49
N LEU A 306 -65.57 3.48 -25.12
CA LEU A 306 -65.36 2.05 -24.90
C LEU A 306 -65.00 1.74 -23.44
N LEU A 307 -64.03 2.46 -22.87
CA LEU A 307 -63.61 2.26 -21.48
C LEU A 307 -64.69 2.68 -20.48
N MET A 308 -65.47 3.72 -20.77
CA MET A 308 -66.61 4.13 -19.93
C MET A 308 -67.71 3.05 -19.89
N LEU A 309 -67.97 2.37 -21.00
CA LEU A 309 -68.94 1.26 -21.05
C LEU A 309 -68.49 0.10 -20.15
N HIS A 310 -67.20 -0.24 -20.14
CA HIS A 310 -66.65 -1.23 -19.20
C HIS A 310 -66.71 -0.76 -17.75
N ALA A 311 -66.36 0.50 -17.46
CA ALA A 311 -66.40 1.07 -16.12
C ALA A 311 -67.83 1.14 -15.52
N ARG A 312 -68.85 1.28 -16.38
CA ARG A 312 -70.27 1.26 -16.00
C ARG A 312 -70.87 -0.15 -15.92
N GLY A 313 -70.14 -1.17 -16.36
CA GLY A 313 -70.59 -2.56 -16.36
C GLY A 313 -71.62 -2.89 -17.44
N GLU A 314 -71.70 -2.09 -18.50
CA GLU A 314 -72.71 -2.22 -19.58
C GLU A 314 -72.42 -3.39 -20.54
N TYR A 315 -71.26 -4.05 -20.41
CA TYR A 315 -70.86 -5.29 -21.11
C TYR A 315 -71.00 -6.58 -20.27
N ALA A 316 -71.66 -6.52 -19.09
CA ALA A 316 -71.86 -7.72 -18.26
C ALA A 316 -72.83 -8.73 -18.93
N PRO A 317 -72.65 -10.06 -18.77
CA PRO A 317 -73.51 -11.06 -19.38
C PRO A 317 -74.97 -10.85 -18.94
N GLY A 318 -75.81 -10.42 -19.87
CA GLY A 318 -77.24 -10.10 -19.65
C GLY A 318 -77.71 -8.74 -20.17
N SER A 319 -76.81 -7.81 -20.52
CA SER A 319 -77.18 -6.56 -21.23
C SER A 319 -77.21 -6.81 -22.75
N SER A 320 -78.37 -6.68 -23.39
CA SER A 320 -78.50 -6.79 -24.85
C SER A 320 -77.78 -5.62 -25.54
N PRO A 321 -76.70 -5.84 -26.31
CA PRO A 321 -76.02 -4.78 -27.06
C PRO A 321 -76.81 -4.34 -28.30
N ARG A 322 -77.85 -5.10 -28.70
CA ARG A 322 -78.62 -4.86 -29.92
C ARG A 322 -79.54 -3.64 -29.84
N ASN A 323 -80.12 -3.36 -28.67
CA ASN A 323 -81.15 -2.31 -28.54
C ASN A 323 -80.57 -0.89 -28.58
N TYR A 324 -79.31 -0.68 -28.21
CA TYR A 324 -78.67 0.64 -28.24
C TYR A 324 -78.23 1.00 -29.66
N LEU A 325 -77.62 0.05 -30.38
CA LEU A 325 -77.14 0.24 -31.75
C LEU A 325 -78.30 0.46 -32.73
N GLU A 326 -79.41 -0.29 -32.63
CA GLU A 326 -80.61 -0.05 -33.44
C GLU A 326 -81.26 1.31 -33.15
N SER A 327 -81.17 1.80 -31.90
CA SER A 327 -81.72 3.11 -31.53
C SER A 327 -80.88 4.31 -31.99
N GLU A 328 -79.57 4.11 -32.21
CA GLU A 328 -78.66 5.10 -32.80
C GLU A 328 -78.71 5.07 -34.33
N ILE A 329 -78.77 3.88 -34.96
CA ILE A 329 -78.92 3.72 -36.41
C ILE A 329 -80.26 4.29 -36.91
N ALA A 330 -81.34 4.17 -36.12
CA ALA A 330 -82.64 4.78 -36.44
C ALA A 330 -82.67 6.32 -36.29
N LYS A 331 -81.63 6.94 -35.71
CA LYS A 331 -81.56 8.40 -35.48
C LYS A 331 -80.64 9.13 -36.45
N SER A 332 -79.79 8.43 -37.20
CA SER A 332 -78.90 9.04 -38.20
C SER A 332 -79.49 8.90 -39.61
N GLU A 333 -80.19 9.93 -40.08
CA GLU A 333 -80.52 10.08 -41.50
C GLU A 333 -79.31 10.68 -42.24
N GLU A 334 -78.43 9.86 -42.83
CA GLU A 334 -77.63 10.21 -44.02
C GLU A 334 -76.96 8.93 -44.60
N PRO A 335 -77.01 8.68 -45.93
CA PRO A 335 -76.55 7.41 -46.50
C PRO A 335 -75.03 7.41 -46.73
N ILE A 336 -74.30 6.57 -46.01
CA ILE A 336 -72.89 6.28 -46.30
C ILE A 336 -72.81 5.26 -47.43
N LEU A 337 -72.31 5.73 -48.58
CA LEU A 337 -72.06 4.96 -49.79
C LEU A 337 -70.84 4.04 -49.59
N ILE A 338 -71.05 2.76 -49.29
CA ILE A 338 -69.97 1.76 -49.30
C ILE A 338 -69.72 1.36 -50.76
N ARG A 339 -68.54 1.72 -51.28
CA ARG A 339 -68.02 1.17 -52.54
C ARG A 339 -67.70 -0.30 -52.32
N HIS A 340 -68.47 -1.16 -52.98
CA HIS A 340 -68.11 -2.56 -53.20
C HIS A 340 -66.86 -2.64 -54.11
N VAL A 341 -65.87 -3.42 -53.70
CA VAL A 341 -64.92 -4.05 -54.60
C VAL A 341 -65.24 -5.54 -54.55
N GLU A 342 -65.62 -6.07 -55.71
CA GLU A 342 -65.94 -7.46 -55.98
C GLU A 342 -64.67 -8.33 -55.95
N SER A 343 -64.79 -9.54 -55.43
CA SER A 343 -64.03 -10.71 -55.87
C SER A 343 -64.87 -11.95 -55.54
N ASP A 344 -65.25 -12.62 -56.61
CA ASP A 344 -66.15 -13.77 -56.70
C ASP A 344 -65.62 -15.02 -55.98
N ASP A 345 -66.54 -15.78 -55.37
CA ASP A 345 -66.77 -17.19 -55.70
C ASP A 345 -68.05 -17.69 -54.98
N ASP A 346 -69.11 -17.92 -55.76
CA ASP A 346 -70.37 -18.60 -55.42
C ASP A 346 -70.10 -20.12 -55.19
N GLU A 347 -70.77 -20.86 -54.28
CA GLU A 347 -72.17 -21.30 -54.33
C GLU A 347 -72.54 -22.06 -53.02
N PRO A 348 -73.84 -22.27 -52.72
CA PRO A 348 -74.38 -22.45 -51.37
C PRO A 348 -74.75 -23.90 -51.03
N ILE A 349 -74.85 -24.22 -49.72
CA ILE A 349 -75.56 -25.43 -49.26
C ILE A 349 -76.62 -25.07 -48.21
N ASP A 350 -77.82 -25.50 -48.57
CA ASP A 350 -79.14 -25.31 -47.96
C ASP A 350 -79.30 -26.04 -46.63
N LEU A 351 -80.01 -25.40 -45.71
CA LEU A 351 -80.42 -25.94 -44.41
C LEU A 351 -81.73 -26.72 -44.57
N GLN A 352 -81.72 -28.02 -44.30
CA GLN A 352 -82.96 -28.77 -44.05
C GLN A 352 -82.94 -29.45 -42.68
N ALA A 353 -83.98 -29.12 -41.92
CA ALA A 353 -84.39 -29.78 -40.69
C ALA A 353 -85.22 -31.04 -41.00
N GLU A 354 -85.06 -32.11 -40.19
CA GLU A 354 -86.12 -32.88 -39.49
C GLU A 354 -85.65 -34.29 -39.04
N ASN A 355 -85.55 -34.48 -37.71
CA ASN A 355 -86.10 -35.54 -36.82
C ASN A 355 -86.54 -36.95 -37.36
N PRO A 356 -86.78 -37.97 -36.49
CA PRO A 356 -85.96 -38.62 -35.46
C PRO A 356 -86.05 -40.19 -35.53
N ASN A 357 -85.38 -40.89 -34.59
CA ASN A 357 -85.49 -42.34 -34.25
C ASN A 357 -84.73 -43.37 -35.10
N THR A 358 -83.66 -43.95 -34.52
CA THR A 358 -83.56 -45.41 -34.24
C THR A 358 -82.48 -45.69 -33.19
N SER A 359 -82.75 -46.70 -32.37
CA SER A 359 -82.07 -47.09 -31.14
C SER A 359 -80.92 -48.09 -31.32
N SER A 360 -79.80 -47.94 -30.59
CA SER A 360 -79.28 -49.00 -29.69
C SER A 360 -77.98 -48.59 -28.93
N ARG A 361 -77.92 -49.05 -27.68
CA ARG A 361 -77.03 -48.77 -26.54
C ARG A 361 -75.52 -49.06 -26.74
N SER A 362 -74.64 -48.18 -26.24
CA SER A 362 -73.60 -48.51 -25.22
C SER A 362 -72.83 -47.29 -24.66
N SER A 363 -72.74 -47.21 -23.32
CA SER A 363 -71.77 -46.49 -22.43
C SER A 363 -71.43 -45.01 -22.73
N SER A 364 -72.05 -44.02 -22.06
CA SER A 364 -71.69 -43.44 -20.75
C SER A 364 -70.37 -42.64 -20.72
N MET A 365 -70.45 -41.36 -21.08
CA MET A 365 -69.68 -40.23 -20.56
C MET A 365 -70.37 -38.95 -21.09
N ASP A 366 -71.11 -38.26 -20.23
CA ASP A 366 -71.73 -36.97 -20.56
C ASP A 366 -70.62 -35.93 -20.75
N LEU A 367 -70.44 -35.43 -21.97
CA LEU A 367 -69.66 -34.23 -22.25
C LEU A 367 -70.49 -33.01 -21.76
N PRO A 368 -69.87 -32.02 -21.10
CA PRO A 368 -70.58 -30.80 -20.70
C PRO A 368 -71.10 -30.05 -21.94
N ASP A 369 -72.21 -29.32 -21.78
CA ASP A 369 -72.74 -28.40 -22.80
C ASP A 369 -71.63 -27.45 -23.29
N PRO A 370 -71.66 -26.97 -24.54
CA PRO A 370 -70.64 -26.03 -25.07
C PRO A 370 -70.58 -24.69 -24.32
N ASP A 371 -71.50 -24.43 -23.39
CA ASP A 371 -71.49 -23.29 -22.46
C ASP A 371 -70.72 -23.56 -21.14
N ASP A 372 -70.20 -24.77 -20.91
CA ASP A 372 -69.44 -25.17 -19.70
C ASP A 372 -67.89 -25.14 -19.90
N PHE A 373 -67.41 -24.74 -21.08
CA PHE A 373 -66.01 -24.36 -21.25
C PHE A 373 -65.80 -22.95 -20.70
N LEU A 374 -64.96 -22.82 -19.66
CA LEU A 374 -64.47 -21.52 -19.19
C LEU A 374 -63.76 -20.82 -20.36
N GLN A 375 -64.47 -19.91 -21.04
CA GLN A 375 -63.90 -19.04 -22.06
C GLN A 375 -62.71 -18.30 -21.48
N ASP A 376 -61.55 -18.42 -22.12
CA ASP A 376 -60.38 -17.63 -21.77
C ASP A 376 -60.75 -16.13 -21.90
N PRO A 377 -60.66 -15.32 -20.83
CA PRO A 377 -61.01 -13.89 -20.87
C PRO A 377 -60.23 -13.07 -21.91
N HIS A 378 -59.14 -13.60 -22.46
CA HIS A 378 -58.38 -13.00 -23.57
C HIS A 378 -59.04 -13.23 -24.95
N SER A 379 -59.91 -14.24 -25.06
CA SER A 379 -60.56 -14.66 -26.32
C SER A 379 -61.98 -14.10 -26.52
N ASP A 380 -62.58 -13.53 -25.48
CA ASP A 380 -63.90 -12.89 -25.54
C ASP A 380 -63.76 -11.42 -25.99
N PRO A 381 -64.29 -11.01 -27.17
CA PRO A 381 -64.19 -9.64 -27.66
C PRO A 381 -64.97 -8.62 -26.80
N THR A 382 -65.84 -9.08 -25.89
CA THR A 382 -66.58 -8.23 -24.94
C THR A 382 -65.89 -8.11 -23.59
N SER A 383 -64.79 -8.85 -23.38
CA SER A 383 -63.97 -8.79 -22.16
C SER A 383 -63.16 -7.50 -22.11
N LEU A 384 -63.01 -6.95 -20.90
CA LEU A 384 -62.14 -5.82 -20.66
C LEU A 384 -60.69 -6.14 -21.06
N GLN A 385 -60.22 -7.36 -20.78
CA GLN A 385 -58.83 -7.74 -21.03
C GLN A 385 -58.51 -7.76 -22.54
N ALA A 386 -59.42 -8.27 -23.38
CA ALA A 386 -59.27 -8.22 -24.84
C ALA A 386 -59.21 -6.77 -25.37
N THR A 387 -60.03 -5.88 -24.80
CA THR A 387 -59.96 -4.45 -25.10
C THR A 387 -58.60 -3.86 -24.69
N LEU A 388 -58.09 -4.17 -23.50
CA LEU A 388 -56.77 -3.71 -23.06
C LEU A 388 -55.65 -4.24 -23.97
N ASP A 389 -55.68 -5.52 -24.31
CA ASP A 389 -54.70 -6.17 -25.19
C ASP A 389 -54.66 -5.53 -26.58
N SER A 390 -55.80 -5.03 -27.08
CA SER A 390 -55.86 -4.26 -28.34
C SER A 390 -55.25 -2.84 -28.24
N LEU A 391 -55.32 -2.21 -27.05
CA LEU A 391 -54.82 -0.85 -26.81
C LEU A 391 -53.32 -0.82 -26.46
N LEU A 392 -52.80 -1.86 -25.82
CA LEU A 392 -51.40 -1.94 -25.36
C LEU A 392 -50.34 -1.82 -26.48
N PRO A 393 -50.52 -2.34 -27.70
CA PRO A 393 -49.59 -2.11 -28.81
C PRO A 393 -49.43 -0.62 -29.20
N HIS A 394 -50.44 0.19 -28.93
CA HIS A 394 -50.48 1.64 -29.18
C HIS A 394 -49.89 2.48 -28.03
N ASP A 395 -49.45 1.84 -26.95
CA ASP A 395 -48.78 2.50 -25.84
C ASP A 395 -47.37 3.00 -26.23
N GLN A 396 -47.14 4.29 -26.04
CA GLN A 396 -45.87 4.91 -26.40
C GLN A 396 -44.68 4.34 -25.62
N LEU A 397 -44.84 3.95 -24.34
CA LEU A 397 -43.73 3.40 -23.56
C LEU A 397 -43.26 2.05 -24.12
N ARG A 398 -44.18 1.11 -24.36
CA ARG A 398 -43.85 -0.18 -25.00
C ARG A 398 -43.18 0.01 -26.38
N ARG A 399 -43.65 0.98 -27.16
CA ARG A 399 -43.04 1.32 -28.45
C ARG A 399 -41.62 1.88 -28.30
N VAL A 400 -41.37 2.73 -27.30
CA VAL A 400 -40.04 3.30 -27.00
C VAL A 400 -39.05 2.23 -26.58
N GLN A 401 -39.47 1.27 -25.75
CA GLN A 401 -38.66 0.12 -25.35
C GLN A 401 -38.31 -0.75 -26.57
N ARG A 402 -39.30 -1.08 -27.41
CA ARG A 402 -39.10 -1.86 -28.64
C ARG A 402 -38.15 -1.17 -29.63
N GLN A 403 -38.23 0.15 -29.73
CA GLN A 403 -37.36 0.97 -30.59
C GLN A 403 -35.96 1.22 -30.00
N LYS A 404 -35.61 0.61 -28.85
CA LYS A 404 -34.34 0.83 -28.13
C LYS A 404 -34.05 2.34 -27.85
N LYS A 405 -35.09 3.14 -27.54
CA LYS A 405 -34.94 4.61 -27.33
C LYS A 405 -34.85 5.04 -25.86
N ALA A 406 -35.59 4.38 -24.98
CA ALA A 406 -35.55 4.56 -23.52
C ALA A 406 -36.06 3.29 -22.83
N PHE A 407 -35.66 3.07 -21.57
CA PHE A 407 -36.07 1.90 -20.76
C PHE A 407 -35.85 0.54 -21.44
N HIS A 408 -34.84 0.41 -22.30
CA HIS A 408 -34.57 -0.79 -23.10
C HIS A 408 -33.43 -1.64 -22.53
N ASP A 409 -32.68 -1.07 -21.58
CA ASP A 409 -31.53 -1.61 -20.88
C ASP A 409 -31.94 -2.52 -19.71
N GLY A 410 -32.78 -3.52 -20.00
CA GLY A 410 -33.20 -4.56 -19.06
C GLY A 410 -34.37 -4.21 -18.13
N TRP A 411 -35.06 -3.09 -18.35
CA TRP A 411 -36.27 -2.74 -17.59
C TRP A 411 -37.46 -3.62 -17.99
N ARG A 412 -38.18 -4.13 -16.98
CA ARG A 412 -39.40 -4.94 -17.12
C ARG A 412 -40.59 -4.20 -16.54
N GLU A 413 -41.77 -4.49 -17.08
CA GLU A 413 -43.06 -4.04 -16.55
C GLU A 413 -43.96 -5.26 -16.32
N GLY A 414 -44.79 -5.21 -15.28
CA GLY A 414 -45.85 -6.21 -15.08
C GLY A 414 -46.91 -6.17 -16.19
N PRO A 415 -47.70 -7.25 -16.36
CA PRO A 415 -48.83 -7.23 -17.27
C PRO A 415 -49.85 -6.19 -16.80
N ILE A 416 -50.30 -5.33 -17.71
CA ILE A 416 -51.30 -4.29 -17.42
C ILE A 416 -52.68 -4.92 -17.56
N THR A 417 -53.32 -5.21 -16.42
CA THR A 417 -54.68 -5.77 -16.34
C THR A 417 -55.72 -4.73 -15.89
N PHE A 418 -55.33 -3.45 -15.85
CA PHE A 418 -56.15 -2.35 -15.36
C PHE A 418 -56.32 -1.25 -16.41
N ILE A 419 -57.46 -0.55 -16.34
CA ILE A 419 -57.79 0.56 -17.27
C ILE A 419 -56.86 1.77 -17.11
N PRO A 420 -56.73 2.63 -18.15
CA PRO A 420 -55.90 3.83 -18.09
C PRO A 420 -56.11 4.67 -16.82
N THR A 421 -55.01 5.11 -16.21
CA THR A 421 -55.01 5.85 -14.93
C THR A 421 -55.23 7.35 -15.08
N TYR A 422 -55.23 7.86 -16.31
CA TYR A 422 -55.38 9.27 -16.65
C TYR A 422 -56.25 9.44 -17.90
N LYS A 423 -57.09 10.47 -18.07
CA LYS A 423 -57.42 11.59 -17.18
C LYS A 423 -58.87 11.48 -16.73
N TYR A 424 -59.14 11.65 -15.45
CA TYR A 424 -60.48 11.56 -14.86
C TYR A 424 -61.01 12.93 -14.43
N ASP A 425 -62.34 13.05 -14.37
CA ASP A 425 -62.97 14.18 -13.69
C ASP A 425 -62.86 13.99 -12.16
N VAL A 426 -62.30 14.97 -11.46
CA VAL A 426 -62.09 14.90 -10.00
C VAL A 426 -63.43 14.69 -9.27
N GLY A 427 -63.46 13.74 -8.33
CA GLY A 427 -64.67 13.38 -7.58
C GLY A 427 -65.60 12.39 -8.29
N THR A 428 -65.22 11.87 -9.47
CA THR A 428 -66.04 10.91 -10.23
C THR A 428 -65.41 9.52 -10.34
N PHE A 429 -66.26 8.50 -10.40
CA PHE A 429 -65.88 7.11 -10.64
C PHE A 429 -66.17 6.73 -12.10
N GLY A 430 -65.16 6.24 -12.83
CA GLY A 430 -65.32 5.73 -14.19
C GLY A 430 -65.67 6.78 -15.27
N VAL A 431 -65.57 8.08 -14.96
CA VAL A 431 -65.80 9.17 -15.93
C VAL A 431 -64.48 9.83 -16.30
N PHE A 432 -64.12 9.74 -17.57
CA PHE A 432 -62.91 10.34 -18.13
C PHE A 432 -63.17 11.78 -18.60
N ASP A 433 -62.17 12.65 -18.46
CA ASP A 433 -62.13 14.10 -18.78
C ASP A 433 -63.28 14.64 -19.65
N SER A 434 -64.32 15.20 -19.02
CA SER A 434 -65.43 15.88 -19.71
C SER A 434 -65.14 17.36 -19.98
N GLY A 435 -63.91 17.81 -19.74
CA GLY A 435 -63.49 19.20 -19.93
C GLY A 435 -63.32 19.61 -21.38
N GLU A 436 -63.09 20.90 -21.61
CA GLU A 436 -62.92 21.51 -22.95
C GLU A 436 -61.81 20.87 -23.80
N LYS A 437 -60.81 20.27 -23.16
CA LYS A 437 -59.62 19.69 -23.81
C LYS A 437 -59.77 18.19 -24.14
N MET A 438 -60.81 17.52 -23.65
CA MET A 438 -61.14 16.10 -23.85
C MET A 438 -59.91 15.20 -24.05
N ARG A 439 -59.00 15.17 -23.07
CA ARG A 439 -57.71 14.47 -23.23
C ARG A 439 -57.92 12.95 -23.34
N PRO A 440 -57.25 12.25 -24.28
CA PRO A 440 -57.42 10.81 -24.45
C PRO A 440 -56.97 10.05 -23.19
N PRO A 441 -57.69 8.98 -22.80
CA PRO A 441 -57.25 8.09 -21.73
C PRO A 441 -55.84 7.53 -22.01
N SER A 442 -54.97 7.43 -21.00
CA SER A 442 -53.60 6.93 -21.14
C SER A 442 -53.06 6.34 -19.83
N TRP A 443 -52.15 5.38 -19.94
CA TRP A 443 -51.37 4.83 -18.82
C TRP A 443 -50.13 5.70 -18.56
N CYS A 444 -50.36 6.86 -17.95
CA CYS A 444 -49.32 7.81 -17.60
C CYS A 444 -48.49 7.32 -16.40
N ASP A 445 -49.16 6.74 -15.40
CA ASP A 445 -48.55 6.24 -14.17
C ASP A 445 -48.07 4.80 -14.37
N ARG A 446 -46.79 4.51 -14.12
CA ARG A 446 -46.17 3.19 -14.39
C ARG A 446 -45.18 2.80 -13.29
N ILE A 447 -44.98 1.50 -13.10
CA ILE A 447 -43.94 0.93 -12.23
C ILE A 447 -43.12 -0.08 -13.04
N LEU A 448 -41.87 0.28 -13.32
CA LEU A 448 -40.87 -0.55 -13.98
C LEU A 448 -39.89 -1.08 -12.94
N PHE A 449 -39.33 -2.26 -13.19
CA PHE A 449 -38.32 -2.84 -12.33
C PHE A 449 -37.22 -3.52 -13.14
N ARG A 450 -36.04 -3.63 -12.54
CA ARG A 450 -34.86 -4.24 -13.17
C ARG A 450 -34.03 -4.97 -12.14
N THR A 451 -33.47 -6.11 -12.53
CA THR A 451 -32.45 -6.82 -11.74
C THR A 451 -31.08 -6.65 -12.38
N ARG A 452 -30.00 -6.81 -11.60
CA ARG A 452 -28.63 -6.83 -12.15
C ARG A 452 -28.48 -7.89 -13.26
N ARG A 453 -29.12 -9.05 -13.12
CA ARG A 453 -29.13 -10.11 -14.15
C ARG A 453 -29.70 -9.60 -15.47
N ASP A 454 -30.82 -8.87 -15.43
CA ASP A 454 -31.46 -8.33 -16.64
C ASP A 454 -30.55 -7.32 -17.34
N LYS A 455 -29.88 -6.45 -16.56
CA LYS A 455 -28.92 -5.48 -17.11
C LYS A 455 -27.70 -6.18 -17.71
N SER A 456 -27.10 -7.13 -17.01
CA SER A 456 -25.93 -7.88 -17.52
C SER A 456 -26.25 -8.70 -18.77
N LYS A 457 -27.45 -9.30 -18.85
CA LYS A 457 -27.94 -9.99 -20.06
C LYS A 457 -28.05 -9.03 -21.24
N TYR A 458 -28.62 -7.83 -21.01
CA TYR A 458 -28.71 -6.80 -22.05
C TYR A 458 -27.32 -6.33 -22.49
N ASP A 459 -26.42 -6.03 -21.56
CA ASP A 459 -25.06 -5.58 -21.86
C ASP A 459 -24.21 -6.64 -22.56
N GLY A 460 -24.44 -7.92 -22.26
CA GLY A 460 -23.87 -9.05 -22.99
C GLY A 460 -24.33 -9.05 -24.44
N ARG A 461 -25.65 -8.99 -24.66
CA ARG A 461 -26.22 -8.92 -26.02
C ARG A 461 -25.70 -7.72 -26.82
N VAL A 462 -25.58 -6.55 -26.21
CA VAL A 462 -25.05 -5.35 -26.89
C VAL A 462 -23.58 -5.57 -27.27
N ARG A 463 -22.76 -6.13 -26.39
CA ARG A 463 -21.36 -6.47 -26.70
C ARG A 463 -21.26 -7.51 -27.82
N ASP A 464 -22.12 -8.51 -27.81
CA ASP A 464 -22.16 -9.53 -28.87
C ASP A 464 -22.59 -8.93 -30.22
N GLU A 465 -23.60 -8.04 -30.23
CA GLU A 465 -24.06 -7.28 -31.41
C GLU A 465 -22.93 -6.36 -31.94
N GLU A 466 -22.19 -5.67 -31.06
CA GLU A 466 -21.06 -4.82 -31.45
C GLU A 466 -19.87 -5.63 -31.95
N ALA A 467 -19.55 -6.76 -31.30
CA ALA A 467 -18.50 -7.67 -31.75
C ALA A 467 -18.83 -8.29 -33.11
N ALA A 468 -20.10 -8.65 -33.36
CA ALA A 468 -20.58 -9.08 -34.66
C ALA A 468 -20.42 -7.96 -35.70
N ARG A 469 -20.84 -6.72 -35.39
CA ARG A 469 -20.67 -5.57 -36.30
C ARG A 469 -19.20 -5.29 -36.62
N VAL A 470 -18.31 -5.34 -35.63
CA VAL A 470 -16.87 -5.14 -35.83
C VAL A 470 -16.28 -6.27 -36.67
N LYS A 471 -16.67 -7.53 -36.43
CA LYS A 471 -16.26 -8.68 -37.26
C LYS A 471 -16.75 -8.56 -38.70
N ASP A 472 -17.97 -8.08 -38.91
CA ASP A 472 -18.54 -7.83 -40.24
C ASP A 472 -17.82 -6.68 -40.94
N GLU A 473 -17.53 -5.58 -40.25
CA GLU A 473 -16.73 -4.47 -40.78
C GLU A 473 -15.29 -4.89 -41.08
N GLU A 474 -14.69 -5.74 -40.25
CA GLU A 474 -13.37 -6.32 -40.46
C GLU A 474 -13.36 -7.25 -41.69
N MET A 475 -14.35 -8.14 -41.83
CA MET A 475 -14.53 -8.99 -43.03
C MET A 475 -14.72 -8.17 -44.30
N LYS A 476 -15.50 -7.09 -44.24
CA LYS A 476 -15.66 -6.14 -45.36
C LYS A 476 -14.37 -5.41 -45.69
N SER A 477 -13.61 -4.96 -44.69
CA SER A 477 -12.32 -4.27 -44.88
C SER A 477 -11.22 -5.17 -45.45
N ARG A 478 -11.31 -6.49 -45.20
CA ARG A 478 -10.42 -7.52 -45.77
C ARG A 478 -10.77 -7.91 -47.21
N GLY A 479 -11.79 -7.29 -47.82
CA GLY A 479 -12.09 -7.42 -49.24
C GLY A 479 -12.78 -8.73 -49.63
N ILE A 480 -13.37 -9.46 -48.68
CA ILE A 480 -14.05 -10.73 -48.96
C ILE A 480 -15.36 -10.53 -49.76
N GLU A 481 -15.90 -9.30 -49.80
CA GLU A 481 -17.01 -8.95 -50.71
C GLU A 481 -16.62 -9.07 -52.20
N GLN A 482 -15.34 -8.97 -52.57
CA GLN A 482 -14.89 -9.23 -53.95
C GLN A 482 -14.91 -10.72 -54.31
N ALA A 483 -14.72 -11.62 -53.34
CA ALA A 483 -14.81 -13.06 -53.59
C ALA A 483 -16.27 -13.55 -53.73
N ALA A 484 -17.22 -12.87 -53.08
CA ALA A 484 -18.65 -13.18 -53.20
C ALA A 484 -19.31 -12.54 -54.44
N GLN A 485 -18.74 -11.47 -55.01
CA GLN A 485 -19.18 -10.90 -56.28
C GLN A 485 -18.50 -11.55 -57.50
N ASP A 486 -17.31 -12.14 -57.35
CA ASP A 486 -16.60 -12.85 -58.42
C ASP A 486 -17.05 -14.32 -58.61
N GLU A 487 -18.00 -14.81 -57.82
CA GLU A 487 -18.66 -16.13 -58.01
C GLU A 487 -20.09 -16.05 -58.60
N GLU A 488 -20.47 -14.91 -59.18
CA GLU A 488 -21.51 -14.92 -60.21
C GLU A 488 -20.84 -15.32 -61.53
N VAL A 489 -20.92 -16.62 -61.92
CA VAL A 489 -21.07 -17.15 -63.31
C VAL A 489 -20.58 -18.62 -63.46
N ILE A 490 -21.50 -19.46 -63.99
CA ILE A 490 -21.33 -20.77 -64.67
C ILE A 490 -21.33 -22.05 -63.80
N PHE A 491 -22.53 -22.63 -63.68
CA PHE A 491 -22.71 -24.03 -64.06
C PHE A 491 -23.71 -24.08 -65.22
N ASP A 492 -23.22 -24.15 -66.46
CA ASP A 492 -24.01 -24.62 -67.60
C ASP A 492 -24.23 -26.12 -67.40
N TYR A 493 -25.47 -26.51 -67.10
CA TYR A 493 -25.86 -27.91 -66.92
C TYR A 493 -26.12 -28.56 -68.29
N ASP A 494 -25.27 -29.51 -68.69
CA ASP A 494 -25.44 -30.38 -69.87
C ASP A 494 -26.20 -31.66 -69.47
N PRO A 495 -27.47 -31.85 -69.90
CA PRO A 495 -28.35 -32.92 -69.41
C PRO A 495 -28.06 -34.32 -69.97
N ALA A 496 -26.95 -34.54 -70.68
CA ALA A 496 -26.64 -35.83 -71.32
C ALA A 496 -25.66 -36.73 -70.55
N SER A 497 -25.10 -36.29 -69.42
CA SER A 497 -23.86 -36.90 -68.90
C SER A 497 -23.94 -37.70 -67.59
N ASP A 498 -24.95 -37.55 -66.73
CA ASP A 498 -24.96 -38.31 -65.46
C ASP A 498 -26.29 -39.00 -65.19
N GLY A 499 -26.33 -40.26 -65.63
CA GLY A 499 -27.11 -41.29 -64.95
C GLY A 499 -26.23 -41.98 -63.91
N VAL A 500 -26.91 -42.53 -62.90
CA VAL A 500 -26.44 -43.44 -61.84
C VAL A 500 -26.20 -42.78 -60.46
N ASP A 501 -27.30 -42.77 -59.69
CA ASP A 501 -27.44 -43.10 -58.26
C ASP A 501 -26.46 -42.51 -57.24
N THR A 502 -26.92 -41.52 -56.47
CA THR A 502 -27.34 -41.63 -55.04
C THR A 502 -27.85 -40.27 -54.56
N TYR A 503 -29.14 -40.14 -54.25
CA TYR A 503 -29.78 -38.88 -53.83
C TYR A 503 -29.35 -38.46 -52.41
N GLY A 504 -28.85 -37.24 -52.28
CA GLY A 504 -28.93 -36.43 -51.06
C GLY A 504 -30.10 -35.45 -51.16
N ASP A 505 -30.47 -34.83 -50.04
CA ASP A 505 -31.10 -33.51 -50.07
C ASP A 505 -30.83 -32.75 -48.77
N TYR A 506 -30.37 -31.51 -48.94
CA TYR A 506 -30.12 -30.49 -47.93
C TYR A 506 -31.08 -29.35 -48.28
N ASP A 507 -32.10 -29.12 -47.46
CA ASP A 507 -33.01 -27.98 -47.63
C ASP A 507 -32.80 -26.97 -46.49
N GLU A 508 -32.25 -25.82 -46.87
CA GLU A 508 -32.25 -24.56 -46.15
C GLU A 508 -33.50 -23.79 -46.61
N TYR A 509 -34.52 -23.68 -45.75
CA TYR A 509 -35.58 -22.65 -45.64
C TYR A 509 -36.71 -23.23 -44.78
N ASP A 510 -36.79 -22.87 -43.49
CA ASP A 510 -38.07 -22.93 -42.78
C ASP A 510 -38.14 -21.84 -41.70
N GLU A 511 -38.82 -20.74 -42.05
CA GLU A 511 -39.42 -19.82 -41.08
C GLU A 511 -40.70 -20.46 -40.55
N GLY A 512 -40.71 -20.75 -39.25
CA GLY A 512 -41.92 -20.71 -38.41
C GLY A 512 -42.86 -21.91 -38.49
N GLU A 513 -42.82 -22.76 -37.47
CA GLU A 513 -43.96 -22.92 -36.57
C GLU A 513 -43.58 -23.73 -35.32
N ASP A 514 -44.17 -23.27 -34.22
CA ASP A 514 -44.22 -23.86 -32.89
C ASP A 514 -44.79 -25.29 -32.92
N ASN A 515 -44.08 -26.26 -32.30
CA ASN A 515 -44.68 -27.35 -31.52
C ASN A 515 -43.63 -28.22 -30.83
N GLY A 516 -43.42 -27.92 -29.54
CA GLY A 516 -43.24 -28.89 -28.45
C GLY A 516 -42.30 -30.09 -28.63
N GLU A 517 -41.02 -29.91 -28.31
CA GLU A 517 -40.24 -30.95 -27.60
C GLU A 517 -39.49 -30.33 -26.42
N ASP A 518 -39.71 -30.96 -25.27
CA ASP A 518 -39.33 -30.58 -23.91
C ASP A 518 -37.80 -30.67 -23.73
N VAL A 519 -37.08 -29.63 -24.16
CA VAL A 519 -35.67 -29.45 -23.77
C VAL A 519 -35.67 -28.76 -22.42
N THR A 520 -35.61 -29.57 -21.36
CA THR A 520 -35.33 -29.10 -20.00
C THR A 520 -33.91 -28.52 -19.94
N VAL A 521 -33.73 -27.29 -20.41
CA VAL A 521 -32.63 -26.45 -19.95
C VAL A 521 -32.94 -26.18 -18.49
N LYS A 522 -32.16 -26.79 -17.61
CA LYS A 522 -32.17 -26.48 -16.18
C LYS A 522 -31.96 -24.97 -15.99
N ASP A 523 -33.06 -24.25 -15.80
CA ASP A 523 -33.12 -22.89 -15.26
C ASP A 523 -32.65 -22.91 -13.79
N GLU A 524 -31.39 -23.30 -13.55
CA GLU A 524 -30.78 -23.36 -12.22
C GLU A 524 -30.22 -21.98 -11.82
N GLN A 525 -31.09 -20.97 -11.77
CA GLN A 525 -31.10 -19.93 -10.73
C GLN A 525 -32.40 -19.12 -10.90
N ALA A 526 -33.39 -19.41 -10.05
CA ALA A 526 -34.66 -18.67 -10.01
C ALA A 526 -34.41 -17.16 -9.86
N ASP A 527 -35.17 -16.34 -10.58
CA ASP A 527 -35.10 -14.88 -10.44
C ASP A 527 -35.32 -14.49 -8.97
N LYS A 528 -34.37 -13.75 -8.38
CA LYS A 528 -34.43 -13.31 -6.98
C LYS A 528 -35.48 -12.22 -6.71
N LEU A 529 -36.27 -11.84 -7.72
CA LEU A 529 -37.34 -10.84 -7.63
C LEU A 529 -38.58 -11.37 -8.34
N ASN A 530 -39.69 -11.42 -7.61
CA ASN A 530 -40.99 -11.85 -8.11
C ASN A 530 -42.01 -10.71 -7.95
N LEU A 531 -42.76 -10.40 -9.00
CA LEU A 531 -43.87 -9.45 -8.95
C LEU A 531 -45.15 -10.22 -8.58
N GLU A 532 -45.74 -9.92 -7.43
CA GLU A 532 -46.96 -10.58 -6.97
C GLU A 532 -48.22 -9.85 -7.45
N ILE A 533 -48.21 -8.52 -7.36
CA ILE A 533 -49.38 -7.68 -7.64
C ILE A 533 -48.93 -6.45 -8.42
N TYR A 534 -49.68 -6.08 -9.45
CA TYR A 534 -49.57 -4.81 -10.16
C TYR A 534 -50.97 -4.30 -10.51
N THR A 535 -51.48 -3.32 -9.78
CA THR A 535 -52.89 -2.90 -9.92
C THR A 535 -53.11 -1.42 -9.63
N SER A 536 -54.27 -0.91 -10.06
CA SER A 536 -54.68 0.48 -9.86
C SER A 536 -55.94 0.58 -8.99
N HIS A 537 -56.00 1.61 -8.15
CA HIS A 537 -57.10 1.83 -7.22
C HIS A 537 -58.15 2.77 -7.83
N GLN A 538 -58.95 2.23 -8.75
CA GLN A 538 -59.93 3.00 -9.53
C GLN A 538 -61.01 3.71 -8.69
N ARG A 539 -61.27 3.23 -7.46
CA ARG A 539 -62.26 3.83 -6.54
C ARG A 539 -61.76 5.09 -5.84
N VAL A 540 -60.47 5.42 -5.92
CA VAL A 540 -59.93 6.68 -5.40
C VAL A 540 -60.27 7.80 -6.38
N THR A 541 -61.06 8.79 -5.96
CA THR A 541 -61.59 9.87 -6.82
C THR A 541 -60.99 11.25 -6.56
N SER A 542 -60.04 11.36 -5.64
CA SER A 542 -59.53 12.63 -5.12
C SER A 542 -58.55 13.38 -6.04
N SER A 543 -58.08 12.72 -7.10
CA SER A 543 -57.21 13.28 -8.14
C SER A 543 -57.75 12.96 -9.54
N ASP A 544 -57.25 13.65 -10.57
CA ASP A 544 -57.50 13.32 -11.98
C ASP A 544 -56.65 12.14 -12.49
N HIS A 545 -55.75 11.64 -11.65
CA HIS A 545 -55.04 10.37 -11.79
C HIS A 545 -55.49 9.33 -10.75
N LYS A 546 -55.35 8.05 -11.10
CA LYS A 546 -55.59 6.92 -10.18
C LYS A 546 -54.28 6.42 -9.57
N PRO A 547 -54.23 6.13 -8.25
CA PRO A 547 -53.03 5.57 -7.64
C PRO A 547 -52.77 4.15 -8.16
N LEU A 548 -51.50 3.81 -8.24
CA LEU A 548 -50.99 2.54 -8.72
C LEU A 548 -50.06 1.94 -7.66
N ASP A 549 -50.21 0.65 -7.38
CA ASP A 549 -49.29 -0.08 -6.51
C ASP A 549 -48.78 -1.37 -7.14
N ALA A 550 -47.59 -1.76 -6.69
CA ALA A 550 -46.96 -3.02 -7.04
C ALA A 550 -46.33 -3.65 -5.80
N VAL A 551 -46.53 -4.96 -5.62
CA VAL A 551 -45.94 -5.74 -4.53
C VAL A 551 -44.93 -6.70 -5.12
N PHE A 552 -43.69 -6.62 -4.62
CA PHE A 552 -42.57 -7.46 -5.03
C PHE A 552 -42.09 -8.30 -3.85
N THR A 553 -41.76 -9.56 -4.11
CA THR A 553 -41.01 -10.41 -3.17
C THR A 553 -39.57 -10.51 -3.66
N ILE A 554 -38.63 -10.08 -2.83
CA ILE A 554 -37.20 -10.13 -3.13
C ILE A 554 -36.48 -11.13 -2.23
N ASN A 555 -35.51 -11.84 -2.79
CA ASN A 555 -34.59 -12.71 -2.06
C ASN A 555 -33.22 -12.06 -2.06
N TYR A 556 -32.70 -11.75 -0.88
CA TYR A 556 -31.43 -11.05 -0.70
C TYR A 556 -30.59 -11.71 0.38
N ASP A 557 -29.28 -11.52 0.32
CA ASP A 557 -28.37 -12.10 1.31
C ASP A 557 -28.05 -11.04 2.37
N ALA A 558 -28.15 -11.34 3.66
CA ALA A 558 -27.84 -10.38 4.72
C ALA A 558 -26.68 -10.88 5.57
N VAL A 559 -25.82 -9.95 5.99
CA VAL A 559 -24.73 -10.22 6.92
C VAL A 559 -25.28 -10.56 8.30
N VAL A 560 -24.81 -11.66 8.88
CA VAL A 560 -25.05 -12.03 10.27
C VAL A 560 -23.90 -11.49 11.13
N PRO A 561 -24.13 -10.51 12.03
CA PRO A 561 -23.06 -9.83 12.76
C PRO A 561 -22.18 -10.78 13.59
N GLU A 562 -22.77 -11.79 14.21
CA GLU A 562 -22.06 -12.77 15.04
C GLU A 562 -21.08 -13.62 14.22
N LEU A 563 -21.51 -14.09 13.04
CA LEU A 563 -20.66 -14.87 12.14
C LEU A 563 -19.55 -14.01 11.54
N LYS A 564 -19.84 -12.77 11.15
CA LYS A 564 -18.84 -11.82 10.65
C LYS A 564 -17.77 -11.54 11.70
N SER A 565 -18.16 -11.37 12.96
CA SER A 565 -17.22 -11.20 14.07
C SER A 565 -16.31 -12.41 14.26
N LYS A 566 -16.86 -13.63 14.16
CA LYS A 566 -16.09 -14.87 14.24
C LYS A 566 -15.07 -14.99 13.11
N VAL A 567 -15.49 -14.79 11.86
CA VAL A 567 -14.59 -14.82 10.69
C VAL A 567 -13.53 -13.73 10.79
N HIS A 568 -13.89 -12.53 11.25
CA HIS A 568 -12.93 -11.46 11.48
C HIS A 568 -11.84 -11.84 12.50
N GLN A 569 -12.21 -12.47 13.61
CA GLN A 569 -11.23 -12.95 14.60
C GLN A 569 -10.31 -14.03 14.03
N GLU A 570 -10.86 -14.93 13.21
CA GLU A 570 -10.11 -15.99 12.55
C GLU A 570 -9.07 -15.44 11.57
N VAL A 571 -9.51 -14.57 10.65
CA VAL A 571 -8.63 -13.91 9.66
C VAL A 571 -7.57 -13.05 10.34
N ALA A 572 -7.94 -12.29 11.39
CA ALA A 572 -6.97 -11.49 12.14
C ALA A 572 -5.89 -12.37 12.79
N ARG A 573 -6.27 -13.53 13.35
CA ARG A 573 -5.34 -14.50 13.94
C ARG A 573 -4.43 -15.14 12.88
N GLU A 574 -4.95 -15.41 11.69
CA GLU A 574 -4.17 -15.96 10.57
C GLU A 574 -3.15 -14.95 10.06
N LEU A 575 -3.54 -13.68 9.89
CA LEU A 575 -2.62 -12.60 9.50
C LEU A 575 -1.54 -12.35 10.54
N ASP A 576 -1.89 -12.31 11.83
CA ASP A 576 -0.92 -12.15 12.92
C ASP A 576 0.04 -13.35 13.00
N ARG A 577 -0.46 -14.57 12.78
CA ARG A 577 0.37 -15.77 12.69
C ARG A 577 1.34 -15.69 11.51
N ALA A 578 0.85 -15.32 10.32
CA ALA A 578 1.67 -15.17 9.14
C ALA A 578 2.74 -14.08 9.36
N GLU A 579 2.38 -12.90 9.88
CA GLU A 579 3.35 -11.83 10.15
C GLU A 579 4.45 -12.29 11.12
N ASN A 580 4.09 -13.04 12.17
CA ASN A 580 5.06 -13.58 13.11
C ASN A 580 5.96 -14.67 12.51
N GLU A 581 5.43 -15.52 11.63
CA GLU A 581 6.20 -16.55 10.92
C GLU A 581 7.17 -15.95 9.88
N HIS A 582 6.81 -14.80 9.28
CA HIS A 582 7.63 -14.09 8.29
C HIS A 582 8.60 -13.06 8.89
N ARG A 583 8.65 -12.91 10.22
CA ARG A 583 9.58 -11.98 10.87
C ARG A 583 11.00 -12.57 10.90
N PRO A 584 12.02 -11.90 10.33
CA PRO A 584 13.40 -12.37 10.38
C PRO A 584 13.93 -12.48 11.81
N GLY A 585 14.54 -13.63 12.15
CA GLY A 585 14.93 -13.96 13.52
C GLY A 585 16.31 -14.61 13.60
N VAL A 586 17.31 -13.86 14.08
CA VAL A 586 18.66 -14.37 14.34
C VAL A 586 18.88 -14.69 15.82
N THR A 587 19.72 -15.67 16.12
CA THR A 587 20.21 -15.99 17.46
C THR A 587 21.71 -15.75 17.52
N ILE A 588 22.17 -15.07 18.57
CA ILE A 588 23.58 -14.78 18.79
C ILE A 588 24.11 -15.70 19.88
N LEU A 589 25.13 -16.48 19.58
CA LEU A 589 25.85 -17.29 20.54
C LEU A 589 27.22 -16.68 20.81
N VAL A 590 27.46 -16.28 22.05
CA VAL A 590 28.77 -15.79 22.48
C VAL A 590 29.61 -16.98 22.94
N GLU A 591 30.78 -17.19 22.33
CA GLU A 591 31.69 -18.25 22.75
C GLU A 591 32.43 -17.84 24.03
N HIS A 592 31.95 -18.33 25.18
CA HIS A 592 32.67 -18.23 26.45
C HIS A 592 33.81 -19.26 26.46
N SER A 593 35.01 -18.86 26.04
CA SER A 593 36.20 -19.69 26.29
C SER A 593 36.57 -19.61 27.78
N ASP A 594 35.95 -20.47 28.58
CA ASP A 594 36.23 -20.72 30.00
C ASP A 594 37.49 -21.59 30.21
N LEU A 595 38.35 -21.74 29.19
CA LEU A 595 39.37 -22.80 29.18
C LEU A 595 40.82 -22.36 29.44
N ILE A 596 41.12 -21.08 29.77
CA ILE A 596 42.55 -20.68 29.94
C ILE A 596 42.91 -19.92 31.24
N ASP A 597 42.00 -19.26 31.96
CA ASP A 597 42.38 -18.52 33.18
C ASP A 597 41.76 -19.08 34.47
N GLN A 598 42.20 -20.27 34.86
CA GLN A 598 42.04 -20.74 36.25
C GLN A 598 43.08 -20.08 37.14
N SER A 599 42.89 -18.78 37.42
CA SER A 599 43.46 -18.16 38.61
C SER A 599 42.51 -18.44 39.80
N PRO A 600 42.95 -19.10 40.88
CA PRO A 600 42.07 -19.47 41.98
C PRO A 600 41.73 -18.23 42.81
N GLY A 601 40.57 -17.63 42.58
CA GLY A 601 40.09 -16.53 43.44
C GLY A 601 38.87 -15.74 43.00
N SER A 602 38.47 -15.74 41.72
CA SER A 602 37.33 -14.93 41.29
C SER A 602 36.01 -15.67 41.47
N GLN A 603 35.22 -15.24 42.46
CA GLN A 603 33.82 -15.64 42.61
C GLN A 603 33.06 -15.20 41.36
N THR A 604 32.55 -16.15 40.59
CA THR A 604 31.64 -15.92 39.48
C THR A 604 30.31 -15.41 40.02
N THR A 605 30.18 -14.08 40.12
CA THR A 605 28.87 -13.42 40.23
C THR A 605 28.09 -13.70 38.95
N THR A 606 26.84 -14.12 39.11
CA THR A 606 25.87 -14.55 38.10
C THR A 606 25.46 -13.49 37.05
N ASP A 607 26.20 -12.40 36.91
CA ASP A 607 25.92 -11.27 36.01
C ASP A 607 26.79 -11.28 34.72
N ALA A 608 27.60 -12.33 34.52
CA ALA A 608 28.57 -12.43 33.41
C ALA A 608 28.04 -13.14 32.14
N ALA A 609 26.75 -13.45 32.07
CA ALA A 609 26.23 -14.44 31.12
C ALA A 609 25.82 -13.93 29.73
N ASP A 610 25.82 -12.62 29.45
CA ASP A 610 25.20 -12.06 28.23
C ASP A 610 26.11 -11.11 27.41
N GLY A 611 27.43 -11.19 27.56
CA GLY A 611 28.36 -10.27 26.90
C GLY A 611 29.73 -10.83 26.55
N VAL A 612 30.41 -10.18 25.59
CA VAL A 612 31.77 -10.53 25.18
C VAL A 612 32.76 -9.86 26.13
N ASN A 613 33.48 -10.67 26.92
CA ASN A 613 34.53 -10.20 27.82
C ASN A 613 35.92 -10.56 27.28
N PHE A 614 36.71 -9.53 26.96
CA PHE A 614 38.08 -9.68 26.54
C PHE A 614 39.05 -9.90 27.71
N GLY A 615 38.64 -9.69 28.96
CA GLY A 615 39.53 -9.77 30.13
C GLY A 615 40.66 -8.74 30.04
N ASP A 616 41.86 -9.12 30.43
CA ASP A 616 43.01 -8.21 30.45
C ASP A 616 43.48 -7.81 29.04
N ILE A 617 43.59 -6.49 28.83
CA ILE A 617 44.03 -5.82 27.61
C ILE A 617 45.33 -5.06 27.86
N LYS A 618 46.27 -5.15 26.91
CA LYS A 618 47.61 -4.56 26.98
C LYS A 618 47.86 -3.63 25.80
N TYR A 619 48.80 -2.71 25.95
CA TYR A 619 49.21 -1.80 24.88
C TYR A 619 49.85 -2.56 23.70
N LEU A 620 49.45 -2.24 22.46
CA LEU A 620 49.90 -2.89 21.21
C LEU A 620 49.79 -4.42 21.20
N PHE A 621 48.85 -4.96 21.97
CA PHE A 621 48.52 -6.37 21.98
C PHE A 621 47.12 -6.55 21.40
N SER A 622 47.03 -7.26 20.27
CA SER A 622 45.73 -7.63 19.68
C SER A 622 45.16 -8.82 20.42
N LYS A 623 43.88 -8.74 20.77
CA LYS A 623 43.11 -9.84 21.37
C LYS A 623 41.82 -10.00 20.58
N GLU A 624 41.56 -11.22 20.11
CA GLU A 624 40.38 -11.55 19.31
C GLU A 624 39.40 -12.42 20.12
N ARG A 625 38.10 -12.23 19.88
CA ARG A 625 37.00 -13.07 20.40
C ARG A 625 35.99 -13.30 19.28
N SER A 626 35.48 -14.52 19.18
CA SER A 626 34.45 -14.92 18.22
C SER A 626 33.06 -14.95 18.85
N LEU A 627 32.04 -14.62 18.05
CA LEU A 627 30.64 -14.92 18.33
C LEU A 627 30.00 -15.51 17.06
N THR A 628 28.98 -16.34 17.22
CA THR A 628 28.26 -16.96 16.10
C THR A 628 26.88 -16.35 15.99
N ILE A 629 26.49 -15.93 14.78
CA ILE A 629 25.13 -15.49 14.48
C ILE A 629 24.50 -16.57 13.61
N ALA A 630 23.38 -17.11 14.05
CA ALA A 630 22.61 -18.14 13.35
C ALA A 630 21.23 -17.59 12.95
N ASN A 631 20.81 -17.79 11.70
CA ASN A 631 19.43 -17.52 11.32
C ASN A 631 18.53 -18.68 11.80
N THR A 632 17.78 -18.44 12.87
CA THR A 632 16.83 -19.40 13.46
C THR A 632 15.39 -19.17 13.01
N GLY A 633 15.16 -18.16 12.15
CA GLY A 633 13.86 -17.85 11.56
C GLY A 633 13.51 -18.78 10.40
N GLN A 634 12.32 -18.58 9.83
CA GLN A 634 11.86 -19.29 8.63
C GLN A 634 12.15 -18.50 7.34
N VAL A 635 12.57 -17.24 7.46
CA VAL A 635 12.85 -16.34 6.34
C VAL A 635 14.33 -15.91 6.34
N PRO A 636 14.90 -15.54 5.18
CA PRO A 636 16.24 -14.97 5.10
C PRO A 636 16.37 -13.73 6.00
N ALA A 637 17.48 -13.62 6.73
CA ALA A 637 17.72 -12.53 7.66
C ALA A 637 18.93 -11.70 7.21
N THR A 638 18.68 -10.44 6.89
CA THR A 638 19.71 -9.46 6.56
C THR A 638 20.04 -8.61 7.78
N PHE A 639 21.32 -8.48 8.12
CA PHE A 639 21.75 -7.72 9.29
C PHE A 639 23.09 -7.01 9.10
N ALA A 640 23.28 -5.92 9.85
CA ALA A 640 24.51 -5.13 9.89
C ALA A 640 24.73 -4.48 11.25
N PHE A 641 25.99 -4.17 11.58
CA PHE A 641 26.30 -3.32 12.73
C PHE A 641 26.04 -1.86 12.37
N ILE A 642 25.24 -1.17 13.19
CA ILE A 642 24.88 0.23 12.95
C ILE A 642 25.69 1.19 13.82
N SER A 643 25.97 2.37 13.28
CA SER A 643 26.62 3.45 14.01
C SER A 643 25.71 4.05 15.07
N LYS A 644 26.31 4.49 16.17
CA LYS A 644 25.60 5.28 17.18
C LYS A 644 25.53 6.73 16.71
N PRO A 645 24.37 7.40 16.82
CA PRO A 645 24.26 8.81 16.49
C PRO A 645 25.19 9.60 17.40
N SER A 646 26.28 10.12 16.84
CA SER A 646 27.29 10.84 17.59
C SER A 646 26.91 12.32 17.71
N GLY A 647 27.44 13.02 18.72
CA GLY A 647 27.18 14.45 18.93
C GLY A 647 27.59 15.31 17.71
N PRO A 648 27.05 16.54 17.57
CA PRO A 648 27.29 17.36 16.39
C PRO A 648 28.79 17.60 16.15
N GLY A 649 29.31 17.08 15.02
CA GLY A 649 30.70 17.25 14.58
C GLY A 649 31.61 16.03 14.70
N GLN A 650 31.12 14.88 15.20
CA GLN A 650 31.86 13.60 15.16
C GLN A 650 31.32 12.70 14.04
N PRO A 651 32.18 11.99 13.28
CA PRO A 651 31.72 11.03 12.30
C PRO A 651 31.00 9.87 13.00
N ASP A 652 29.88 9.44 12.44
CA ASP A 652 29.16 8.27 12.91
C ASP A 652 30.05 7.03 12.75
N GLN A 653 30.50 6.46 13.88
CA GLN A 653 31.32 5.25 13.91
C GLN A 653 30.51 4.08 14.46
N VAL A 654 30.68 2.90 13.84
CA VAL A 654 30.06 1.64 14.26
C VAL A 654 30.60 1.17 15.61
N ALA A 655 31.91 1.35 15.82
CA ALA A 655 32.61 1.01 17.05
C ALA A 655 33.71 2.04 17.32
N PRO A 656 34.16 2.19 18.59
CA PRO A 656 35.34 2.98 18.93
C PRO A 656 36.58 2.47 18.18
N SER A 657 37.57 3.34 17.96
CA SER A 657 38.76 2.97 17.17
C SER A 657 39.65 1.87 17.78
N TRP A 658 39.43 1.49 19.04
CA TRP A 658 40.10 0.37 19.70
C TRP A 658 39.39 -0.98 19.50
N LEU A 659 38.16 -1.00 18.95
CA LEU A 659 37.35 -2.20 18.71
C LEU A 659 37.03 -2.33 17.21
N ARG A 660 37.31 -3.51 16.64
CA ARG A 660 37.06 -3.80 15.23
C ARG A 660 36.18 -5.04 15.09
N PRO A 661 34.88 -4.89 14.78
CA PRO A 661 34.03 -6.00 14.41
C PRO A 661 34.24 -6.38 12.94
N ALA A 662 34.33 -7.68 12.65
CA ALA A 662 34.40 -8.21 11.29
C ALA A 662 33.53 -9.46 11.14
N PHE A 663 32.79 -9.56 10.04
CA PHE A 663 32.08 -10.78 9.67
C PHE A 663 33.02 -11.71 8.90
N ASP A 664 33.16 -12.96 9.32
CA ASP A 664 34.03 -13.93 8.67
C ASP A 664 33.24 -14.73 7.63
N SER A 665 33.63 -14.63 6.36
CA SER A 665 33.15 -15.48 5.27
C SER A 665 34.22 -16.49 4.88
N TYR A 666 33.82 -17.69 4.48
CA TYR A 666 34.74 -18.71 3.97
C TYR A 666 34.59 -18.80 2.45
N ASP A 667 35.68 -18.58 1.71
CA ASP A 667 35.70 -18.89 0.27
C ASP A 667 35.79 -20.42 0.06
N ASN A 668 35.46 -20.91 -1.14
CA ASN A 668 35.49 -22.36 -1.49
C ASN A 668 36.87 -23.03 -1.26
N ASP A 669 37.94 -22.26 -1.11
CA ASP A 669 39.30 -22.72 -0.80
C ASP A 669 39.63 -22.71 0.72
N GLY A 670 38.66 -22.42 1.58
CA GLY A 670 38.83 -22.39 3.04
C GLY A 670 39.54 -21.14 3.59
N ALA A 671 39.74 -20.11 2.75
CA ALA A 671 40.30 -18.83 3.17
C ALA A 671 39.23 -17.94 3.82
N VAL A 672 39.55 -17.33 4.96
CA VAL A 672 38.67 -16.39 5.67
C VAL A 672 38.72 -15.02 5.00
N LYS A 673 37.58 -14.54 4.50
CA LYS A 673 37.38 -13.20 3.97
C LYS A 673 36.57 -12.37 4.97
N ARG A 674 37.20 -11.33 5.53
CA ARG A 674 36.53 -10.39 6.45
C ARG A 674 35.62 -9.44 5.65
N LEU A 675 34.32 -9.51 5.88
CA LEU A 675 33.30 -8.65 5.29
C LEU A 675 33.03 -7.45 6.23
N GLU A 676 33.01 -6.24 5.67
CA GLU A 676 32.81 -4.98 6.40
C GLU A 676 31.37 -4.45 6.31
N SER A 677 30.52 -5.08 5.50
CA SER A 677 29.17 -4.61 5.15
C SER A 677 28.10 -5.69 5.31
N GLU A 678 26.85 -5.24 5.40
CA GLU A 678 25.59 -5.99 5.48
C GLU A 678 25.65 -7.44 4.94
N VAL A 679 25.18 -8.38 5.76
CA VAL A 679 25.20 -9.82 5.50
C VAL A 679 23.78 -10.35 5.48
N THR A 680 23.47 -11.22 4.53
CA THR A 680 22.20 -11.98 4.47
C THR A 680 22.47 -13.45 4.74
N LEU A 681 21.71 -14.05 5.66
CA LEU A 681 21.76 -15.49 5.97
C LEU A 681 20.45 -16.18 5.62
N GLU A 682 20.53 -17.33 4.97
CA GLU A 682 19.39 -18.22 4.74
C GLU A 682 18.98 -18.92 6.05
N PRO A 683 17.71 -19.38 6.17
CA PRO A 683 17.26 -20.15 7.33
C PRO A 683 18.15 -21.36 7.63
N GLY A 684 18.70 -21.44 8.84
CA GLY A 684 19.60 -22.51 9.28
C GLY A 684 21.09 -22.24 9.04
N ASP A 685 21.45 -21.19 8.31
CA ASP A 685 22.85 -20.80 8.12
C ASP A 685 23.42 -20.07 9.33
N THR A 686 24.74 -20.15 9.48
CA THR A 686 25.49 -19.51 10.55
C THR A 686 26.69 -18.74 9.99
N ILE A 687 26.98 -17.57 10.56
CA ILE A 687 28.20 -16.82 10.31
C ILE A 687 28.96 -16.58 11.62
N MET A 688 30.28 -16.55 11.53
CA MET A 688 31.14 -16.16 12.64
C MET A 688 31.48 -14.68 12.54
N VAL A 689 31.48 -14.00 13.67
CA VAL A 689 31.91 -12.61 13.80
C VAL A 689 33.12 -12.58 14.72
N THR A 690 34.23 -12.06 14.21
CA THR A 690 35.43 -11.82 15.00
C THR A 690 35.45 -10.38 15.48
N LEU A 691 35.54 -10.22 16.80
CA LEU A 691 35.75 -8.94 17.46
C LEU A 691 37.22 -8.84 17.88
N GLU A 692 37.94 -7.85 17.36
CA GLU A 692 39.34 -7.57 17.70
C GLU A 692 39.44 -6.30 18.56
N ILE A 693 40.11 -6.39 19.71
CA ILE A 693 40.56 -5.22 20.47
C ILE A 693 42.04 -4.98 20.20
N TYR A 694 42.37 -3.76 19.78
CA TYR A 694 43.75 -3.33 19.54
C TYR A 694 43.92 -1.84 19.86
N VAL A 695 44.71 -1.54 20.89
CA VAL A 695 44.99 -0.16 21.33
C VAL A 695 46.35 0.28 20.79
N GLU A 696 46.34 1.22 19.84
CA GLU A 696 47.53 1.75 19.16
C GLU A 696 47.81 3.22 19.50
N ASP A 697 46.76 4.04 19.56
CA ASP A 697 46.89 5.49 19.68
C ASP A 697 47.35 5.92 21.08
N PHE A 698 48.35 6.81 21.12
CA PHE A 698 48.89 7.31 22.38
C PHE A 698 47.85 8.11 23.19
N ALA A 699 46.90 8.79 22.54
CA ALA A 699 45.88 9.53 23.29
C ALA A 699 44.94 8.58 24.03
N GLN A 700 44.56 7.46 23.41
CA GLN A 700 43.80 6.39 24.07
C GLN A 700 44.57 5.77 25.23
N VAL A 701 45.84 5.43 25.03
CA VAL A 701 46.69 4.87 26.10
C VAL A 701 46.78 5.82 27.29
N ARG A 702 46.95 7.12 27.04
CA ARG A 702 46.93 8.16 28.09
C ARG A 702 45.62 8.17 28.85
N ALA A 703 44.49 8.24 28.14
CA ALA A 703 43.17 8.26 28.75
C ALA A 703 42.88 6.98 29.54
N LEU A 704 43.29 5.81 29.04
CA LEU A 704 43.15 4.51 29.71
C LEU A 704 44.03 4.43 30.98
N ASN A 705 45.27 4.90 30.92
CA ASN A 705 46.16 4.94 32.08
C ASN A 705 45.62 5.88 33.19
N MET A 706 45.05 7.02 32.80
CA MET A 706 44.45 7.99 33.73
C MET A 706 43.05 7.57 34.23
N GLY A 707 42.45 6.55 33.62
CA GLY A 707 41.09 6.09 33.94
C GLY A 707 39.97 6.98 33.36
N GLU A 708 40.31 7.88 32.44
CA GLU A 708 39.35 8.74 31.72
C GLU A 708 38.59 7.96 30.63
N LEU A 709 39.24 6.94 30.05
CA LEU A 709 38.63 6.01 29.09
C LEU A 709 38.49 4.63 29.75
N GLN A 710 37.37 3.96 29.50
CA GLN A 710 37.13 2.57 29.88
C GLN A 710 36.84 1.74 28.63
N LEU A 711 37.25 0.48 28.63
CA LEU A 711 37.00 -0.46 27.54
C LEU A 711 35.63 -1.15 27.76
N ASP A 712 34.56 -0.36 27.75
CA ASP A 712 33.17 -0.84 27.84
C ASP A 712 32.36 -0.21 26.70
N GLU A 713 31.75 -1.05 25.87
CA GLU A 713 31.01 -0.63 24.68
C GLU A 713 29.83 -1.57 24.40
N VAL A 714 28.79 -1.07 23.72
CA VAL A 714 27.65 -1.90 23.29
C VAL A 714 27.52 -1.81 21.77
N LEU A 715 27.79 -2.91 21.07
CA LEU A 715 27.55 -3.01 19.62
C LEU A 715 26.06 -3.23 19.35
N ILE A 716 25.52 -2.57 18.33
CA ILE A 716 24.11 -2.73 17.93
C ILE A 716 24.08 -3.44 16.59
N LEU A 717 23.55 -4.66 16.58
CA LEU A 717 23.29 -5.44 15.39
C LEU A 717 21.82 -5.26 15.00
N ARG A 718 21.58 -4.60 13.87
CA ARG A 718 20.22 -4.39 13.34
C ARG A 718 19.91 -5.47 12.31
N VAL A 719 18.76 -6.12 12.47
CA VAL A 719 18.15 -6.98 11.46
C VAL A 719 17.12 -6.18 10.70
N THR A 720 17.20 -6.15 9.38
CA THR A 720 16.23 -5.49 8.50
C THR A 720 14.85 -6.13 8.70
N ASP A 721 13.82 -5.31 8.96
CA ASP A 721 12.46 -5.74 9.32
C ASP A 721 12.36 -6.70 10.54
N GLY A 722 13.42 -6.74 11.35
CA GLY A 722 13.56 -7.61 12.50
C GLY A 722 13.75 -6.87 13.83
N ARG A 723 14.43 -7.56 14.76
CA ARG A 723 14.75 -7.04 16.11
C ARG A 723 16.19 -6.50 16.13
N ASP A 724 16.43 -5.43 16.90
CA ASP A 724 17.79 -4.97 17.19
C ASP A 724 18.40 -5.79 18.35
N TYR A 725 19.66 -6.22 18.21
CA TYR A 725 20.41 -6.93 19.24
C TYR A 725 21.52 -6.04 19.80
N PHE A 726 21.65 -6.02 21.13
CA PHE A 726 22.64 -5.24 21.86
C PHE A 726 23.70 -6.19 22.43
N ILE A 727 24.94 -6.07 21.94
CA ILE A 727 26.05 -6.94 22.33
C ILE A 727 27.00 -6.13 23.22
N PRO A 728 26.98 -6.31 24.55
CA PRO A 728 27.93 -5.64 25.43
C PRO A 728 29.32 -6.25 25.29
N VAL A 729 30.32 -5.40 25.13
CA VAL A 729 31.74 -5.71 24.95
C VAL A 729 32.53 -5.05 26.08
N ARG A 730 33.25 -5.86 26.86
CA ARG A 730 34.02 -5.40 28.02
C ARG A 730 35.47 -5.84 27.96
N GLY A 731 36.37 -5.01 28.47
CA GLY A 731 37.79 -5.31 28.66
C GLY A 731 38.35 -4.61 29.89
N THR A 732 39.37 -5.21 30.50
CA THR A 732 40.09 -4.65 31.65
C THR A 732 41.43 -4.10 31.17
N TRP A 733 41.63 -2.79 31.27
CA TRP A 733 42.90 -2.17 30.88
C TRP A 733 43.98 -2.43 31.92
N LEU A 734 45.11 -3.01 31.49
CA LEU A 734 46.30 -3.11 32.31
C LEU A 734 47.17 -1.86 32.15
N GLN A 735 47.58 -1.26 33.27
CA GLN A 735 48.40 -0.04 33.32
C GLN A 735 49.73 -0.19 32.58
N SER A 736 50.05 0.76 31.70
CA SER A 736 51.31 0.75 30.94
C SER A 736 52.23 1.90 31.34
N CYS A 737 53.56 1.72 31.18
CA CYS A 737 54.54 2.79 31.30
C CYS A 737 54.50 3.74 30.08
N PHE A 738 53.95 3.29 28.96
CA PHE A 738 53.80 4.09 27.74
C PHE A 738 52.68 5.13 27.93
N GLY A 739 52.85 6.33 27.34
CA GLY A 739 51.86 7.41 27.51
C GLY A 739 51.95 8.12 28.87
N ARG A 740 53.06 8.02 29.59
CA ARG A 740 53.27 8.73 30.87
C ARG A 740 54.27 9.87 30.73
N THR A 741 54.26 10.78 31.69
CA THR A 741 55.27 11.85 31.80
C THR A 741 56.54 11.30 32.45
N ILE A 742 57.69 11.93 32.20
CA ILE A 742 58.95 11.55 32.89
C ILE A 742 58.78 11.69 34.41
N ASP A 743 58.09 12.74 34.86
CA ASP A 743 57.81 13.01 36.26
C ASP A 743 56.97 11.92 36.95
N GLU A 744 56.06 11.25 36.22
CA GLU A 744 55.32 10.09 36.74
C GLU A 744 56.20 8.84 36.80
N LEU A 745 56.98 8.58 35.74
CA LEU A 745 57.78 7.37 35.62
C LEU A 745 58.84 7.25 36.72
N VAL A 746 59.49 8.35 37.11
CA VAL A 746 60.49 8.36 38.20
C VAL A 746 59.90 8.10 39.59
N ARG A 747 58.56 8.11 39.71
CA ARG A 747 57.83 7.84 40.96
C ARG A 747 57.21 6.44 41.00
N ILE A 748 57.32 5.65 39.92
CA ILE A 748 56.78 4.29 39.88
C ILE A 748 57.55 3.39 40.86
N PRO A 749 56.85 2.61 41.71
CA PRO A 749 57.49 1.69 42.66
C PRO A 749 58.35 0.61 41.96
N GLU A 750 59.41 0.18 42.65
CA GLU A 750 60.30 -0.86 42.15
C GLU A 750 59.61 -2.23 42.04
N ALA A 751 58.69 -2.54 42.95
CA ALA A 751 57.93 -3.78 42.94
C ALA A 751 56.76 -3.70 41.94
N GLY A 752 56.84 -4.49 40.86
CA GLY A 752 55.74 -4.69 39.90
C GLY A 752 55.62 -3.65 38.78
N GLY A 753 56.48 -2.63 38.73
CA GLY A 753 56.53 -1.67 37.62
C GLY A 753 55.24 -0.87 37.43
N ALA A 754 54.94 -0.48 36.19
CA ALA A 754 53.72 0.24 35.85
C ALA A 754 52.45 -0.58 36.15
N ARG A 755 52.51 -1.92 36.10
CA ARG A 755 51.40 -2.81 36.46
C ARG A 755 51.01 -2.76 37.93
N ALA A 756 51.91 -2.29 38.81
CA ALA A 756 51.60 -2.09 40.23
C ALA A 756 50.75 -0.83 40.49
N LEU A 757 50.61 0.06 39.51
CA LEU A 757 49.75 1.23 39.61
C LEU A 757 48.28 0.79 39.49
N ARG A 758 47.41 1.36 40.32
CA ARG A 758 45.96 1.16 40.21
C ARG A 758 45.37 2.12 39.19
N THR A 759 44.47 1.63 38.34
CA THR A 759 43.65 2.46 37.44
C THR A 759 42.72 3.34 38.28
N PRO A 760 42.76 4.68 38.18
CA PRO A 760 41.85 5.54 38.92
C PRO A 760 40.40 5.29 38.44
N GLY A 761 39.52 4.78 39.31
CA GLY A 761 38.08 4.65 39.01
C GLY A 761 37.44 3.26 39.17
N HIS A 762 38.20 2.20 39.44
CA HIS A 762 37.59 0.89 39.77
C HIS A 762 36.98 0.94 41.18
N LYS A 763 35.64 0.93 41.26
CA LYS A 763 34.86 0.92 42.51
C LYS A 763 34.80 -0.47 43.15
N ASP A 764 35.93 -1.11 43.44
CA ASP A 764 35.91 -2.30 44.29
C ASP A 764 36.00 -1.89 45.76
N ALA A 765 34.82 -1.80 46.36
CA ALA A 765 34.59 -1.48 47.75
C ALA A 765 34.79 -2.70 48.66
N ALA A 766 35.97 -3.33 48.66
CA ALA A 766 36.31 -4.35 49.67
C ALA A 766 37.80 -4.74 49.66
N GLU A 767 38.74 -3.80 49.84
CA GLU A 767 40.09 -4.10 50.38
C GLU A 767 40.83 -2.79 50.69
N GLN A 768 40.36 -2.12 51.74
CA GLN A 768 41.15 -1.13 52.47
C GLN A 768 42.16 -1.87 53.34
N ASN A 769 43.31 -2.27 52.77
CA ASN A 769 44.60 -2.37 53.46
C ASN A 769 45.65 -3.03 52.57
N THR A 770 46.34 -2.21 51.78
CA THR A 770 47.81 -2.19 51.57
C THR A 770 48.08 -1.43 50.27
N LEU A 771 49.00 -0.46 50.31
CA LEU A 771 49.43 0.42 49.20
C LEU A 771 48.57 1.66 48.90
N SER A 772 47.72 2.09 49.85
CA SER A 772 47.38 3.51 49.94
C SER A 772 48.61 4.27 50.45
N ALA A 773 49.07 5.27 49.68
CA ALA A 773 50.21 6.15 49.96
C ALA A 773 51.60 5.54 49.74
N VAL A 774 51.99 5.37 48.48
CA VAL A 774 53.37 5.73 48.12
C VAL A 774 53.38 7.24 48.13
N ASP A 775 54.06 7.84 49.11
CA ASP A 775 54.22 9.28 49.25
C ASP A 775 54.53 9.90 47.89
N SER A 776 53.60 10.72 47.38
CA SER A 776 53.69 11.42 46.09
C SER A 776 54.88 12.39 45.97
N ASN A 777 55.70 12.48 47.03
CA ASN A 777 56.93 13.27 47.11
C ASN A 777 58.23 12.44 47.07
N THR A 778 58.18 11.11 47.01
CA THR A 778 59.38 10.28 47.00
C THR A 778 59.83 10.01 45.56
N LEU A 779 60.89 10.69 45.13
CA LEU A 779 61.62 10.34 43.91
C LEU A 779 62.28 8.98 44.12
N THR A 780 61.92 7.98 43.31
CA THR A 780 62.53 6.64 43.43
C THR A 780 63.84 6.56 42.66
N GLU A 781 63.94 7.25 41.52
CA GLU A 781 65.13 7.32 40.67
C GLU A 781 65.29 8.70 40.02
N ALA A 782 66.50 8.99 39.51
CA ALA A 782 66.82 10.25 38.84
C ALA A 782 66.48 10.26 37.33
N VAL A 783 66.26 9.07 36.74
CA VAL A 783 65.94 8.84 35.32
C VAL A 783 64.86 7.75 35.27
N PRO A 784 63.92 7.77 34.31
CA PRO A 784 62.98 6.67 34.12
C PRO A 784 63.70 5.32 33.99
N ARG A 785 63.29 4.35 34.83
CA ARG A 785 63.87 3.00 34.88
C ARG A 785 63.84 2.32 33.53
N GLU A 786 62.74 2.48 32.82
CA GLU A 786 62.47 1.92 31.50
C GLU A 786 63.51 2.43 30.48
N LEU A 787 63.82 3.73 30.52
CA LEU A 787 64.86 4.34 29.67
C LEU A 787 66.24 3.75 29.97
N THR A 788 66.59 3.63 31.25
CA THR A 788 67.85 3.03 31.70
C THR A 788 67.95 1.57 31.26
N LYS A 789 66.91 0.77 31.51
CA LYS A 789 66.85 -0.65 31.11
C LYS A 789 67.01 -0.85 29.61
N LEU A 790 66.29 -0.08 28.80
CA LEU A 790 66.38 -0.15 27.35
C LEU A 790 67.78 0.21 26.87
N THR A 791 68.34 1.32 27.35
CA THR A 791 69.67 1.79 26.93
C THR A 791 70.82 0.90 27.41
N ASP A 792 70.75 0.34 28.62
CA ASP A 792 71.78 -0.56 29.15
C ASP A 792 71.72 -1.95 28.50
N THR A 793 70.53 -2.41 28.08
CA THR A 793 70.38 -3.65 27.30
C THR A 793 70.85 -3.46 25.85
N PHE A 794 70.67 -2.27 25.30
CA PHE A 794 71.00 -1.95 23.92
C PHE A 794 72.50 -1.97 23.63
N GLU A 795 73.34 -1.45 24.53
CA GLU A 795 74.80 -1.36 24.34
C GLU A 795 75.49 -2.71 24.08
N PRO A 796 75.30 -3.77 24.91
CA PRO A 796 75.89 -5.08 24.64
C PRO A 796 75.28 -5.80 23.43
N LEU A 797 74.00 -5.53 23.10
CA LEU A 797 73.37 -6.07 21.89
C LEU A 797 73.97 -5.45 20.63
N LEU A 798 74.32 -4.16 20.66
CA LEU A 798 74.95 -3.47 19.53
C LEU A 798 76.31 -4.08 19.20
N GLU A 799 77.15 -4.31 20.21
CA GLU A 799 78.47 -4.93 20.01
C GLU A 799 78.36 -6.35 19.43
N ARG A 800 77.43 -7.15 19.96
CA ARG A 800 77.19 -8.53 19.50
C ARG A 800 76.61 -8.57 18.09
N ALA A 801 75.68 -7.68 17.75
CA ALA A 801 75.08 -7.60 16.43
C ALA A 801 76.08 -7.14 15.36
N ILE A 802 76.98 -6.20 15.69
CA ILE A 802 78.09 -5.81 14.80
C ILE A 802 79.01 -7.02 14.55
N ALA A 803 79.41 -7.72 15.61
CA ALA A 803 80.25 -8.91 15.49
C ALA A 803 79.56 -10.06 14.71
N GLU A 804 78.26 -10.30 14.95
CA GLU A 804 77.47 -11.27 14.18
C GLU A 804 77.46 -10.92 12.68
N ARG A 805 77.27 -9.64 12.34
CA ARG A 805 77.24 -9.16 10.95
C ARG A 805 78.59 -9.29 10.25
N GLU A 806 79.69 -9.04 10.97
CA GLU A 806 81.05 -9.25 10.46
C GLU A 806 81.35 -10.73 10.20
N MET A 807 80.92 -11.62 11.11
CA MET A 807 81.18 -13.07 11.01
C MET A 807 80.32 -13.78 9.96
N THR A 808 79.09 -13.32 9.72
CA THR A 808 78.11 -13.96 8.81
C THR A 808 78.26 -13.55 7.34
N GLY A 809 79.21 -12.67 7.00
CA GLY A 809 79.40 -12.18 5.62
C GLY A 809 78.33 -11.18 5.16
N ALA A 810 77.41 -10.77 6.05
CA ALA A 810 76.37 -9.77 5.78
C ALA A 810 76.91 -8.32 5.60
N SER A 811 78.24 -8.16 5.60
CA SER A 811 78.98 -6.92 5.35
C SER A 811 78.83 -6.38 3.91
N GLU A 812 78.29 -7.15 2.96
CA GLU A 812 78.08 -6.69 1.56
C GLU A 812 76.79 -5.87 1.37
N THR A 813 75.88 -5.88 2.35
CA THR A 813 74.64 -5.08 2.28
C THR A 813 74.85 -3.69 2.91
N PRO A 814 74.61 -2.59 2.17
CA PRO A 814 74.73 -1.25 2.73
C PRO A 814 73.75 -1.08 3.90
N VAL A 815 74.27 -0.67 5.05
CA VAL A 815 73.47 -0.40 6.25
C VAL A 815 73.00 1.05 6.20
N PRO A 816 71.73 1.36 6.49
CA PRO A 816 71.28 2.75 6.60
C PRO A 816 72.10 3.56 7.61
N ASP A 817 72.28 4.85 7.37
CA ASP A 817 73.13 5.72 8.19
C ASP A 817 72.64 5.84 9.65
N ALA A 818 71.35 5.61 9.94
CA ALA A 818 70.81 5.60 11.31
C ALA A 818 70.53 4.21 11.90
N TRP A 819 70.97 3.11 11.29
CA TRP A 819 70.89 1.79 11.91
C TRP A 819 71.50 1.75 13.33
N PRO A 820 70.85 1.11 14.32
CA PRO A 820 69.67 0.24 14.22
C PRO A 820 68.30 0.93 14.36
N PHE A 821 68.25 2.27 14.34
CA PHE A 821 67.01 3.06 14.49
C PHE A 821 66.19 3.18 13.20
N GLU A 822 66.67 2.55 12.14
CA GLU A 822 65.96 2.35 10.87
C GLU A 822 65.94 0.84 10.60
N PRO A 823 64.75 0.23 10.48
CA PRO A 823 64.63 -1.22 10.34
C PRO A 823 65.19 -1.68 8.99
N THR A 824 66.03 -2.71 9.00
CA THR A 824 66.55 -3.31 7.76
C THR A 824 65.84 -4.61 7.38
N THR A 825 65.02 -5.15 8.29
CA THR A 825 64.26 -6.39 8.09
C THR A 825 62.83 -6.26 8.62
N THR A 826 61.83 -6.51 7.78
CA THR A 826 60.42 -6.63 8.17
C THR A 826 60.08 -8.12 8.36
N SER A 827 60.02 -8.59 9.61
CA SER A 827 59.72 -10.00 9.92
C SER A 827 58.63 -10.10 10.98
N HIS A 828 57.70 -11.06 10.82
CA HIS A 828 56.61 -11.36 11.75
C HIS A 828 57.12 -11.70 13.17
N SER A 829 58.31 -12.28 13.28
CA SER A 829 59.03 -12.55 14.55
C SER A 829 59.26 -11.27 15.40
N ARG A 830 59.39 -10.11 14.75
CA ARG A 830 59.61 -8.82 15.44
C ARG A 830 58.37 -8.37 16.21
N SER A 831 57.17 -8.59 15.69
CA SER A 831 55.93 -8.16 16.36
C SER A 831 55.72 -8.89 17.69
N GLN A 832 55.99 -10.21 17.71
CA GLN A 832 55.92 -11.01 18.94
C GLN A 832 56.99 -10.59 19.94
N THR A 833 58.23 -10.40 19.48
CA THR A 833 59.35 -9.94 20.33
C THR A 833 59.07 -8.55 20.90
N ARG A 834 58.49 -7.65 20.11
CA ARG A 834 58.08 -6.31 20.54
C ARG A 834 57.07 -6.39 21.68
N ALA A 835 56.00 -7.18 21.54
CA ALA A 835 54.99 -7.34 22.58
C ALA A 835 55.59 -7.86 23.91
N LEU A 836 56.54 -8.80 23.84
CA LEU A 836 57.23 -9.32 25.03
C LEU A 836 58.10 -8.26 25.72
N LEU A 837 58.77 -7.39 24.94
CA LEU A 837 59.55 -6.29 25.51
C LEU A 837 58.65 -5.22 26.15
N LEU A 838 57.51 -4.89 25.54
CA LEU A 838 56.53 -3.97 26.13
C LEU A 838 56.02 -4.48 27.49
N GLU A 839 55.65 -5.76 27.55
CA GLU A 839 55.23 -6.40 28.81
C GLU A 839 56.35 -6.41 29.84
N ALA A 840 57.59 -6.61 29.40
CA ALA A 840 58.73 -6.64 30.30
C ALA A 840 59.04 -5.28 30.94
N LEU A 841 58.80 -4.19 30.20
CA LEU A 841 58.88 -2.83 30.73
C LEU A 841 57.75 -2.57 31.73
N ASP A 842 56.51 -2.89 31.37
CA ASP A 842 55.34 -2.68 32.22
C ASP A 842 55.44 -3.45 33.55
N THR A 843 55.99 -4.67 33.54
CA THR A 843 56.15 -5.55 34.73
C THR A 843 57.48 -5.37 35.47
N ASN A 844 58.36 -4.49 34.98
CA ASN A 844 59.72 -4.33 35.50
C ASN A 844 60.58 -5.61 35.45
N THR A 845 60.33 -6.54 34.51
CA THR A 845 61.17 -7.73 34.34
C THR A 845 62.45 -7.43 33.54
N PRO A 846 63.50 -8.29 33.60
CA PRO A 846 64.74 -8.09 32.85
C PRO A 846 64.57 -8.36 31.34
N LEU A 847 64.84 -7.35 30.49
CA LEU A 847 64.64 -7.45 29.03
C LEU A 847 65.40 -8.61 28.37
N ASN A 848 66.60 -8.94 28.85
CA ASN A 848 67.41 -10.05 28.33
C ASN A 848 66.72 -11.43 28.46
N ALA A 849 65.85 -11.60 29.45
CA ALA A 849 65.11 -12.85 29.67
C ALA A 849 63.82 -12.95 28.82
N SER A 850 63.41 -11.84 28.19
CA SER A 850 62.13 -11.72 27.48
C SER A 850 62.22 -12.02 25.98
N PHE A 851 63.43 -12.21 25.45
CA PHE A 851 63.63 -12.56 24.04
C PHE A 851 63.27 -14.03 23.76
N PRO A 852 62.53 -14.34 22.67
CA PRO A 852 62.24 -15.71 22.28
C PRO A 852 63.51 -16.55 22.05
N PRO A 853 63.48 -17.86 22.35
CA PRO A 853 64.60 -18.75 22.07
C PRO A 853 64.86 -18.83 20.56
N GLY A 854 66.12 -18.63 20.15
CA GLY A 854 66.53 -18.69 18.73
C GLY A 854 66.48 -17.37 17.95
N CYS A 855 66.11 -16.24 18.59
CA CYS A 855 66.15 -14.92 17.97
C CYS A 855 67.60 -14.44 17.72
N ARG A 856 67.89 -13.89 16.54
CA ARG A 856 69.23 -13.37 16.15
C ARG A 856 69.58 -12.09 16.90
N GLU A 857 70.87 -11.80 17.12
CA GLU A 857 71.26 -10.60 17.90
C GLU A 857 70.89 -9.31 17.15
N VAL A 858 70.96 -9.31 15.81
CA VAL A 858 70.48 -8.20 14.97
C VAL A 858 68.97 -7.94 15.17
N GLU A 859 68.15 -8.99 15.23
CA GLU A 859 66.69 -8.86 15.44
C GLU A 859 66.38 -8.33 16.85
N LYS A 860 67.11 -8.80 17.87
CA LYS A 860 67.00 -8.30 19.25
C LYS A 860 67.35 -6.82 19.31
N LEU A 861 68.45 -6.41 18.67
CA LEU A 861 68.90 -5.03 18.63
C LEU A 861 67.88 -4.12 17.93
N GLU A 862 67.43 -4.47 16.72
CA GLU A 862 66.46 -3.66 15.96
C GLU A 862 65.12 -3.55 16.69
N THR A 863 64.64 -4.63 17.32
CA THR A 863 63.39 -4.59 18.09
C THR A 863 63.55 -3.76 19.37
N THR A 864 64.70 -3.84 20.05
CA THR A 864 64.99 -2.99 21.22
C THR A 864 65.12 -1.52 20.82
N ALA A 865 65.71 -1.23 19.66
CA ALA A 865 65.80 0.12 19.09
C ALA A 865 64.41 0.70 18.82
N GLU A 866 63.54 -0.10 18.21
CA GLU A 866 62.14 0.25 17.91
C GLU A 866 61.35 0.53 19.19
N VAL A 867 61.45 -0.33 20.20
CA VAL A 867 60.78 -0.14 21.50
C VAL A 867 61.33 1.09 22.22
N LEU A 868 62.64 1.37 22.14
CA LEU A 868 63.23 2.58 22.72
C LEU A 868 62.72 3.86 22.03
N GLN A 869 62.63 3.86 20.70
CA GLN A 869 62.04 4.98 19.95
C GLN A 869 60.56 5.16 20.31
N LEU A 870 59.80 4.05 20.36
CA LEU A 870 58.40 4.04 20.72
C LEU A 870 58.17 4.55 22.15
N PHE A 871 59.00 4.16 23.10
CA PHE A 871 58.92 4.60 24.49
C PHE A 871 59.09 6.12 24.58
N VAL A 872 60.15 6.67 23.99
CA VAL A 872 60.41 8.12 23.99
C VAL A 872 59.33 8.88 23.19
N ALA A 873 58.80 8.28 22.13
CA ALA A 873 57.68 8.85 21.37
C ALA A 873 56.38 8.88 22.19
N SER A 874 56.17 7.88 23.04
CA SER A 874 54.97 7.78 23.89
C SER A 874 54.97 8.76 25.06
N LEU A 875 56.13 9.31 25.46
CA LEU A 875 56.21 10.29 26.54
C LEU A 875 55.34 11.51 26.23
N THR A 876 54.44 11.85 27.14
CA THR A 876 53.43 12.91 26.94
C THR A 876 54.08 14.29 26.77
N ASP A 877 55.11 14.54 27.57
CA ASP A 877 55.95 15.74 27.62
C ASP A 877 57.20 15.63 26.72
N GLY A 878 57.65 14.41 26.41
CA GLY A 878 58.92 14.17 25.72
C GLY A 878 60.12 14.47 26.61
N ILE A 879 61.34 14.21 26.11
CA ILE A 879 62.57 14.47 26.87
C ILE A 879 62.77 15.99 27.05
N ILE A 880 62.47 16.77 26.01
CA ILE A 880 62.39 18.24 26.08
C ILE A 880 60.92 18.66 25.94
N PRO A 881 60.26 19.03 27.05
CA PRO A 881 58.89 19.54 27.05
C PRO A 881 58.69 20.79 26.21
N ALA A 882 57.48 20.96 25.66
CA ALA A 882 57.14 22.10 24.80
C ALA A 882 57.37 23.47 25.48
N ALA A 883 57.17 23.55 26.80
CA ALA A 883 57.44 24.76 27.57
C ALA A 883 58.94 25.15 27.57
N PHE A 884 59.83 24.18 27.78
CA PHE A 884 61.28 24.41 27.72
C PHE A 884 61.75 24.62 26.28
N TRP A 885 61.21 23.85 25.32
CA TRP A 885 61.55 24.01 23.90
C TRP A 885 61.25 25.41 23.40
N LYS A 886 60.13 26.02 23.78
CA LYS A 886 59.80 27.40 23.37
C LYS A 886 60.92 28.39 23.72
N THR A 887 61.42 28.32 24.95
CA THR A 887 62.52 29.17 25.43
C THR A 887 63.81 28.91 24.64
N ILE A 888 64.14 27.63 24.42
CA ILE A 888 65.33 27.22 23.65
C ILE A 888 65.22 27.68 22.18
N ASP A 889 64.05 27.53 21.57
CA ASP A 889 63.79 27.86 20.18
C ASP A 889 63.89 29.38 19.94
N ASP A 890 63.33 30.18 20.86
CA ASP A 890 63.41 31.63 20.84
C ASP A 890 64.88 32.11 20.98
N ASP A 891 65.65 31.53 21.91
CA ASP A 891 67.07 31.86 22.11
C ASP A 891 67.95 31.48 20.90
N LEU A 892 67.66 30.35 20.25
CA LEU A 892 68.34 29.92 19.03
C LEU A 892 67.96 30.79 17.83
N ALA A 893 66.68 31.19 17.72
CA ALA A 893 66.18 32.03 16.64
C ALA A 893 66.67 33.49 16.74
N ALA A 894 66.89 34.02 17.95
CA ALA A 894 67.34 35.39 18.18
C ALA A 894 68.81 35.65 17.75
N ARG A 895 69.59 34.60 17.48
CA ARG A 895 71.03 34.74 17.16
C ARG A 895 71.29 35.11 15.69
N LYS A 896 72.20 36.07 15.49
CA LYS A 896 72.62 36.54 14.15
C LYS A 896 73.54 35.58 13.40
N ARG A 897 74.19 34.63 14.10
CA ARG A 897 75.06 33.59 13.54
C ARG A 897 74.61 32.23 14.06
N ALA A 898 74.89 31.17 13.31
CA ALA A 898 74.70 29.81 13.79
C ALA A 898 75.56 29.58 15.05
N PRO A 899 74.97 29.11 16.16
CA PRO A 899 75.72 28.82 17.38
C PRO A 899 76.69 27.66 17.16
N THR A 900 77.81 27.65 17.89
CA THR A 900 78.68 26.48 17.93
C THR A 900 77.98 25.32 18.66
N PRO A 901 78.43 24.06 18.50
CA PRO A 901 77.89 22.93 19.24
C PRO A 901 77.88 23.17 20.76
N ASP A 902 78.95 23.75 21.33
CA ASP A 902 79.01 24.09 22.76
C ASP A 902 78.02 25.18 23.18
N GLU A 903 77.89 26.24 22.38
CA GLU A 903 76.88 27.27 22.63
C GLU A 903 75.47 26.66 22.62
N THR A 904 75.20 25.73 21.70
CA THR A 904 73.90 25.04 21.59
C THR A 904 73.62 24.13 22.78
N ARG A 905 74.62 23.38 23.26
CA ARG A 905 74.50 22.54 24.48
C ARG A 905 74.16 23.39 25.71
N ILE A 906 74.86 24.51 25.89
CA ILE A 906 74.62 25.42 27.03
C ILE A 906 73.21 26.00 26.97
N LEU A 907 72.79 26.50 25.81
CA LEU A 907 71.45 27.06 25.62
C LEU A 907 70.33 26.03 25.86
N THR A 908 70.60 24.76 25.58
CA THR A 908 69.63 23.68 25.83
C THR A 908 69.59 23.30 27.30
N MET A 909 70.75 23.14 27.95
CA MET A 909 70.82 22.65 29.34
C MET A 909 70.38 23.69 30.38
N VAL A 910 70.52 24.99 30.11
CA VAL A 910 70.16 26.05 31.07
C VAL A 910 68.66 26.03 31.40
N PRO A 911 67.71 26.04 30.43
CA PRO A 911 66.29 25.91 30.73
C PRO A 911 65.91 24.54 31.32
N LEU A 912 66.59 23.46 30.93
CA LEU A 912 66.31 22.12 31.47
C LEU A 912 66.81 21.93 32.91
N ALA A 913 67.70 22.80 33.42
CA ALA A 913 68.20 22.70 34.80
C ALA A 913 67.08 22.84 35.85
N ASP A 914 65.97 23.50 35.50
CA ASP A 914 64.78 23.62 36.34
C ASP A 914 64.02 22.29 36.51
N SER A 915 64.30 21.29 35.66
CA SER A 915 63.78 19.92 35.77
C SER A 915 64.89 18.87 35.70
N PRO A 916 65.46 18.47 36.86
CA PRO A 916 66.53 17.47 36.91
C PRO A 916 66.21 16.16 36.18
N PRO A 917 65.02 15.54 36.30
CA PRO A 917 64.69 14.29 35.60
C PRO A 917 64.82 14.39 34.08
N HIS A 918 64.36 15.49 33.49
CA HIS A 918 64.47 15.74 32.05
C HIS A 918 65.91 16.00 31.61
N SER A 919 66.65 16.80 32.39
CA SER A 919 68.06 17.11 32.10
C SER A 919 68.94 15.86 32.11
N ILE A 920 68.74 14.96 33.08
CA ILE A 920 69.52 13.72 33.21
C ILE A 920 69.08 12.72 32.15
N ALA A 921 67.78 12.59 31.85
CA ALA A 921 67.28 11.74 30.77
C ALA A 921 67.84 12.15 29.40
N LEU A 922 67.93 13.46 29.12
CA LEU A 922 68.54 13.98 27.90
C LEU A 922 70.02 13.56 27.80
N VAL A 923 70.81 13.84 28.84
CA VAL A 923 72.24 13.51 28.88
C VAL A 923 72.43 12.00 28.75
N HIS A 924 71.65 11.19 29.47
CA HIS A 924 71.72 9.74 29.44
C HIS A 924 71.48 9.19 28.03
N LEU A 925 70.42 9.63 27.35
CA LEU A 925 70.11 9.17 26.00
C LEU A 925 71.17 9.63 24.99
N VAL A 926 71.56 10.91 24.97
CA VAL A 926 72.52 11.41 23.96
C VAL A 926 73.93 10.82 24.14
N VAL A 927 74.36 10.52 25.36
CA VAL A 927 75.63 9.82 25.62
C VAL A 927 75.60 8.42 25.00
N ARG A 928 74.50 7.68 25.15
CA ARG A 928 74.33 6.34 24.57
C ARG A 928 74.25 6.40 23.04
N LEU A 929 73.50 7.35 22.47
CA LEU A 929 73.47 7.59 21.03
C LEU A 929 74.85 7.96 20.46
N GLY A 930 75.63 8.77 21.18
CA GLY A 930 77.01 9.12 20.81
C GLY A 930 77.98 7.93 20.80
N LYS A 931 77.72 6.91 21.63
CA LYS A 931 78.43 5.62 21.56
C LYS A 931 78.07 4.85 20.29
N VAL A 932 76.79 4.83 19.89
CA VAL A 932 76.35 4.22 18.61
C VAL A 932 77.07 4.85 17.43
N VAL A 933 77.12 6.19 17.37
CA VAL A 933 77.89 6.94 16.36
C VAL A 933 79.35 6.49 16.37
N SER A 934 79.97 6.40 17.55
CA SER A 934 81.38 6.08 17.69
C SER A 934 81.72 4.64 17.30
N MET A 935 80.82 3.68 17.53
CA MET A 935 80.99 2.27 17.14
C MET A 935 80.77 2.04 15.65
N ARG A 936 79.96 2.88 14.99
CA ARG A 936 79.65 2.77 13.55
C ARG A 936 80.57 3.58 12.64
N ALA A 937 81.13 4.69 13.12
CA ALA A 937 81.99 5.54 12.32
C ALA A 937 83.34 4.83 12.03
N PRO A 938 83.87 4.91 10.80
CA PRO A 938 85.19 4.35 10.48
C PRO A 938 86.30 5.03 11.30
N PRO A 939 87.37 4.30 11.67
CA PRO A 939 88.48 4.86 12.43
C PRO A 939 89.16 6.01 11.64
N PRO A 940 89.63 7.07 12.31
CA PRO A 940 90.29 8.19 11.64
C PRO A 940 91.56 7.71 10.90
N SER A 941 91.76 8.21 9.68
CA SER A 941 92.94 7.86 8.89
C SER A 941 94.23 8.42 9.52
N SER A 942 95.24 7.58 9.80
CA SER A 942 96.55 8.04 10.27
C SER A 942 97.20 9.00 9.26
N PRO A 943 97.93 10.04 9.69
CA PRO A 943 98.58 10.96 8.76
C PRO A 943 99.61 10.22 7.90
N ALA A 944 99.52 10.41 6.58
CA ALA A 944 100.34 9.77 5.58
C ALA A 944 101.85 9.94 5.86
N THR A 945 102.54 8.83 6.11
CA THR A 945 104.00 8.72 6.09
C THR A 945 104.54 8.92 4.67
N GLU A 946 105.38 9.94 4.53
CA GLU A 946 106.46 10.16 3.56
C GLU A 946 106.29 9.65 2.12
N ALA A 947 106.00 10.59 1.22
CA ALA A 947 106.18 10.45 -0.22
C ALA A 947 107.67 10.30 -0.60
N LYS A 948 108.00 9.24 -1.35
CA LYS A 948 109.25 9.16 -2.14
C LYS A 948 109.04 9.80 -3.52
N PRO A 949 109.97 10.63 -4.03
CA PRO A 949 109.78 11.36 -5.28
C PRO A 949 110.39 10.60 -6.47
N SER A 950 109.74 10.66 -7.64
CA SER A 950 110.30 10.45 -8.99
C SER A 950 109.13 10.19 -9.95
N ARG A 951 108.96 10.80 -11.12
CA ARG A 951 109.74 11.73 -11.94
C ARG A 951 108.85 12.13 -13.13
N PHE A 952 108.90 13.41 -13.54
CA PHE A 952 108.76 13.98 -14.91
C PHE A 952 107.49 13.63 -15.75
N ASP A 953 106.85 14.48 -16.55
CA ASP A 953 107.19 15.72 -17.28
C ASP A 953 105.86 16.49 -17.53
N PHE A 954 105.72 17.77 -17.19
CA PHE A 954 105.99 18.95 -18.03
C PHE A 954 105.20 19.05 -19.35
N ARG A 955 104.15 19.88 -19.37
CA ARG A 955 104.04 21.00 -20.33
C ARG A 955 103.03 22.07 -19.90
N GLN A 956 103.51 23.31 -20.03
CA GLN A 956 102.96 24.61 -19.67
C GLN A 956 101.77 25.04 -20.55
N SER A 957 100.88 25.89 -20.05
CA SER A 957 100.87 27.31 -20.45
C SER A 957 100.03 28.19 -19.50
N MET A 958 100.47 29.43 -19.35
CA MET A 958 100.01 30.44 -18.39
C MET A 958 98.67 31.09 -18.75
N GLY A 959 97.90 31.46 -17.71
CA GLY A 959 96.86 32.47 -17.77
C GLY A 959 96.46 32.95 -16.38
N TYR A 960 96.71 34.22 -16.08
CA TYR A 960 96.48 34.91 -14.81
C TYR A 960 95.01 34.84 -14.34
N GLY A 961 94.77 34.53 -13.06
CA GLY A 961 93.46 34.69 -12.44
C GLY A 961 93.35 34.23 -10.99
N ARG A 962 93.34 35.19 -10.06
CA ARG A 962 92.83 35.14 -8.67
C ARG A 962 93.18 33.89 -7.83
N ALA A 963 94.08 34.10 -6.87
CA ALA A 963 94.28 33.23 -5.72
C ALA A 963 92.94 32.96 -4.98
N ARG A 964 92.39 31.77 -5.17
CA ARG A 964 91.46 31.15 -4.23
C ARG A 964 92.29 30.60 -3.07
N ARG A 965 92.00 31.06 -1.86
CA ARG A 965 92.40 30.38 -0.62
C ARG A 965 91.96 28.93 -0.72
N THR A 966 92.91 28.03 -0.80
CA THR A 966 92.74 26.60 -0.57
C THR A 966 92.45 26.38 0.91
N THR A 967 91.26 25.88 1.24
CA THR A 967 90.98 25.27 2.54
C THR A 967 91.06 23.76 2.38
N LEU A 968 91.99 23.20 3.14
CA LEU A 968 92.14 21.83 3.66
C LEU A 968 91.15 20.76 3.17
N THR A 969 91.76 19.67 2.70
CA THR A 969 91.24 18.32 2.44
C THR A 969 90.22 17.85 3.49
N ASP A 970 88.99 17.56 3.08
CA ASP A 970 88.01 16.81 3.89
C ASP A 970 88.44 15.33 3.96
N ASP A 971 88.70 14.83 5.17
CA ASP A 971 88.92 13.40 5.41
C ASP A 971 87.60 12.64 5.17
N PRO A 972 87.54 11.64 4.28
CA PRO A 972 86.33 10.87 4.00
C PRO A 972 85.76 10.17 5.24
N SER A 973 86.59 9.84 6.24
CA SER A 973 86.14 9.25 7.51
C SER A 973 85.33 10.25 8.37
N LEU A 974 85.75 11.53 8.39
CA LEU A 974 85.04 12.60 9.09
C LEU A 974 83.73 12.97 8.39
N ALA A 975 83.69 12.93 7.05
CA ALA A 975 82.47 13.14 6.29
C ALA A 975 81.43 12.05 6.54
N ALA A 976 81.85 10.77 6.58
CA ALA A 976 80.98 9.64 6.90
C ALA A 976 80.44 9.72 8.34
N ARG A 977 81.29 10.10 9.31
CA ARG A 977 80.87 10.31 10.71
C ARG A 977 79.78 11.38 10.83
N ARG A 978 79.97 12.54 10.18
CA ARG A 978 78.99 13.64 10.19
C ARG A 978 77.66 13.24 9.53
N ALA A 979 77.69 12.39 8.51
CA ALA A 979 76.47 11.87 7.89
C ALA A 979 75.66 11.00 8.86
N ILE A 980 76.34 10.12 9.61
CA ILE A 980 75.72 9.28 10.66
C ILE A 980 75.15 10.14 11.79
N GLU A 981 75.93 11.10 12.31
CA GLU A 981 75.49 12.04 13.37
C GLU A 981 74.22 12.79 12.95
N ARG A 982 74.23 13.33 11.73
CA ARG A 982 73.08 14.05 11.18
C ARG A 982 71.85 13.15 11.01
N ARG A 983 72.02 11.93 10.48
CA ARG A 983 70.87 11.03 10.27
C ARG A 983 70.26 10.57 11.58
N ILE A 984 71.08 10.24 12.58
CA ILE A 984 70.60 9.90 13.93
C ILE A 984 69.87 11.09 14.55
N ALA A 985 70.40 12.32 14.40
CA ALA A 985 69.72 13.53 14.87
C ALA A 985 68.37 13.76 14.16
N GLU A 986 68.26 13.48 12.85
CA GLU A 986 67.01 13.58 12.09
C GLU A 986 65.93 12.62 12.60
N VAL A 987 66.32 11.40 12.98
CA VAL A 987 65.41 10.38 13.52
C VAL A 987 64.97 10.70 14.96
N TRP A 988 65.88 11.16 15.81
CA TRP A 988 65.63 11.35 17.24
C TRP A 988 65.02 12.71 17.61
N ALA A 989 65.33 13.78 16.87
CA ALA A 989 64.81 15.12 17.16
C ALA A 989 63.27 15.23 17.27
N PRO A 990 62.45 14.65 16.36
CA PRO A 990 60.99 14.72 16.48
C PRO A 990 60.46 13.90 17.66
N VAL A 991 61.16 12.83 18.02
CA VAL A 991 60.79 11.90 19.10
C VAL A 991 61.14 12.48 20.48
N MET A 992 62.28 13.16 20.61
CA MET A 992 62.77 13.69 21.89
C MET A 992 62.18 15.05 22.28
N ILE A 993 61.84 15.91 21.30
CA ILE A 993 61.54 17.32 21.55
C ILE A 993 60.09 17.65 21.16
N ARG A 994 59.24 17.95 22.15
CA ARG A 994 57.87 18.43 21.90
C ARG A 994 57.89 19.91 21.55
N GLY A 995 57.14 20.30 20.52
CA GLY A 995 57.01 21.69 20.09
C GLY A 995 55.59 22.22 20.34
N PRO A 996 55.37 23.54 20.30
CA PRO A 996 54.04 24.11 20.39
C PRO A 996 53.15 23.69 19.21
N GLU A 997 51.90 23.35 19.48
CA GLU A 997 50.89 23.02 18.47
C GLU A 997 50.30 24.31 17.84
N GLY A 998 49.91 24.26 16.56
CA GLY A 998 49.22 25.38 15.87
C GLY A 998 50.11 26.41 15.16
N VAL A 999 51.39 26.11 14.94
CA VAL A 999 52.36 27.00 14.26
C VAL A 999 52.26 26.86 12.72
N GLY A 1000 52.41 27.96 11.98
CA GLY A 1000 52.38 27.95 10.51
C GLY A 1000 53.46 27.07 9.87
N GLU A 1001 53.19 26.48 8.70
CA GLU A 1001 54.06 25.44 8.09
C GLU A 1001 55.54 25.87 7.93
N LYS A 1002 55.78 27.14 7.61
CA LYS A 1002 57.13 27.70 7.44
C LYS A 1002 57.89 27.78 8.77
N GLU A 1003 57.22 28.19 9.83
CA GLU A 1003 57.79 28.28 11.18
C GLU A 1003 58.01 26.88 11.78
N ARG A 1004 57.09 25.94 11.51
CA ARG A 1004 57.26 24.52 11.88
C ARG A 1004 58.52 23.92 11.28
N LYS A 1005 58.73 24.07 9.95
CA LYS A 1005 59.95 23.56 9.27
C LYS A 1005 61.23 24.20 9.82
N ALA A 1006 61.18 25.48 10.17
CA ALA A 1006 62.33 26.17 10.76
C ALA A 1006 62.64 25.66 12.19
N SER A 1007 61.60 25.42 13.00
CA SER A 1007 61.73 24.84 14.33
C SER A 1007 62.25 23.40 14.26
N GLU A 1008 61.76 22.58 13.33
CA GLU A 1008 62.26 21.20 13.10
C GLU A 1008 63.75 21.15 12.73
N ALA A 1009 64.22 22.08 11.89
CA ALA A 1009 65.63 22.19 11.56
C ALA A 1009 66.49 22.55 12.79
N ARG A 1010 65.98 23.37 13.71
CA ARG A 1010 66.64 23.73 14.97
C ARG A 1010 66.60 22.58 15.98
N LYS A 1011 65.50 21.84 16.09
CA LYS A 1011 65.39 20.61 16.91
C LYS A 1011 66.48 19.61 16.54
N ARG A 1012 66.64 19.36 15.23
CA ARG A 1012 67.73 18.52 14.70
C ARG A 1012 69.10 19.07 15.09
N GLY A 1013 69.31 20.38 14.92
CA GLY A 1013 70.56 21.04 15.27
C GLY A 1013 70.93 20.90 16.76
N VAL A 1014 69.94 20.90 17.66
CA VAL A 1014 70.16 20.63 19.09
C VAL A 1014 70.68 19.21 19.30
N VAL A 1015 70.00 18.19 18.76
CA VAL A 1015 70.44 16.79 18.91
C VAL A 1015 71.83 16.58 18.28
N GLU A 1016 72.06 17.14 17.09
CA GLU A 1016 73.37 17.09 16.39
C GLU A 1016 74.49 17.70 17.24
N ALA A 1017 74.23 18.83 17.92
CA ALA A 1017 75.19 19.44 18.81
C ALA A 1017 75.57 18.52 19.99
N PHE A 1018 74.65 17.72 20.53
CA PHE A 1018 74.98 16.75 21.59
C PHE A 1018 75.72 15.51 21.08
N LEU A 1019 75.56 15.13 19.81
CA LEU A 1019 76.23 13.97 19.21
C LEU A 1019 77.64 14.28 18.68
N ALA A 1020 77.90 15.52 18.26
CA ALA A 1020 79.18 15.93 17.71
C ALA A 1020 80.32 15.78 18.74
N LYS A 1021 81.36 14.99 18.41
CA LYS A 1021 82.64 15.01 19.13
C LYS A 1021 83.57 16.05 18.50
N GLU A 1022 84.33 16.77 19.33
CA GLU A 1022 85.51 17.52 18.86
C GLU A 1022 86.61 16.59 18.34
#